data_AF-A0A8S1L508-F1
#
_entry.id   AF-A0A8S1L508-F1
#
_cell.length_a   1.000
_cell.length_b   1.000
_cell.length_c   1.000
_cell.angle_alpha   90.00
_cell.angle_beta   90.00
_cell.angle_gamma   90.00
#
_symmetry.space_group_name_H-M   'P 1'
#
loop_
_entity.id
_entity.type
_entity.pdbx_description
1 polymer ?
#
loop_
_entity_poly.entity_id
_entity_poly.type
_entity_poly.pdbx_seq_one_letter_code
_entity_poly.pdbx_strand_id
1 'polypeptide(L)'
;MLQEYYNRKVLFITGCTGFVGKVLLEKTLRCLPNVGCIYVLIRQKKGSSLMERFKREILDSQCFDRLRQIHGGGFEKFIIEKIIPIEGDMLKEGLGMAENDKNTIIDNVNIIINCAASVDFNARLDDAIQINVRGPQRFIAIAQKIKNLENFIHISTAYVNSDKAGYIEEKIYEPNQENLEQLVSQLLKTPVSILEKNVKDIIGDFPNTYTFTKCIAEKLLVQNRAPNFPLTFVRPSIVGASWKDPTPGWIDSLVASSAIFFFVGLGLIKTLNGDECLIGDQVPVDYVADFTLSAGAYQNGRKEVSVYHCCSSAKNPMTWQLAKVVNAQFWTKSPSSQQFSKPNLTFYKNEKIYKIMSKVKNAPALIYYQVANKIGNKEMKIQAKRLRKIIDRAESINDTFKPFVINEWIFDSSNSNLLIKFLSESDKQYFNIDIEKLNWRQYLERFNWGIQKYILKDQARELNEQSTDVLSQRNQQSYFSDIEWCLSNGQDFKTKTTKEQISLVMNSQRVQSVIKQLVEEKSKKYQQTTLNLEKLHQNIEKQGIDICEVMFANYNMGVIRMFAWFITKVFRQIYEKVQINEPALLELQNYDQKTRGPLIFMPTHRSYIDFIMCSYVFFSYKIKCPHIAAAEDFLSMALIPTILRASGAFFLKRKQLEDNILYKTIFYEYVQRILIEECYLEFFIEGTRSRTGKTLNPKFGLLSIVCDAVFDKKIPDATILPITINYEKVLEADTYPYELLGEEKVKESLIRVIKAIKILSSNFGRIHVGFGKMISVKEWSQQQGLDAYDNIRDRKKGVETLGYEVAYQLIEEMVVMPTGIVSTLLLMNRRGITEDQLIKRFEWVLRQITKRGARTSITNNGQSDVAVRNSIGFLQDLVDKKKKNVFELTLIPKQEYKSILLLSYYRNQLAHIFFSEGIVCCALNGFGHLLSHKEGVSVERLWEESDFLLKLLKREYVIRNRITSKEQMINFIQSMIDKNVLEKVIEKIRVNHQFGEQASQFTCSLIWPLVECYWATIVYLYQLKRVSDINTTFELSELITQIQGFAEQMYGEHIMEHYESCSIETIKNAINTYQTMRCININKKDDSDQVSIVFTDPELLEVEAQVKKYLKNNYSKSISNPIDIARSLLDYTIIPKL
;
A
#
# COMPACT_ATOMS: atom_id res chain seq x y z
N MET A 1 -6.03 -16.12 -29.43
CA MET A 1 -5.91 -15.61 -30.81
C MET A 1 -4.46 -15.25 -31.14
N LEU A 2 -3.76 -14.53 -30.26
CA LEU A 2 -2.37 -14.17 -30.51
C LEU A 2 -1.43 -15.38 -30.47
N GLN A 3 -1.52 -16.20 -29.42
CA GLN A 3 -0.70 -17.41 -29.29
C GLN A 3 -0.91 -18.42 -30.43
N GLU A 4 -2.15 -18.49 -30.93
CA GLU A 4 -2.54 -19.36 -32.03
C GLU A 4 -1.92 -18.91 -33.36
N TYR A 5 -1.94 -17.60 -33.64
CA TYR A 5 -1.32 -17.05 -34.86
C TYR A 5 0.18 -17.36 -34.94
N TYR A 6 0.92 -17.17 -33.84
CA TYR A 6 2.37 -17.43 -33.80
C TYR A 6 2.73 -18.91 -33.63
N ASN A 7 1.75 -19.80 -33.47
CA ASN A 7 1.98 -21.22 -33.27
C ASN A 7 2.74 -21.82 -34.47
N ARG A 8 3.91 -22.43 -34.20
CA ARG A 8 4.84 -23.03 -35.17
C ARG A 8 5.35 -22.07 -36.25
N LYS A 9 5.10 -20.76 -36.15
CA LYS A 9 5.62 -19.77 -37.10
C LYS A 9 7.11 -19.56 -36.90
N VAL A 10 7.83 -19.43 -38.01
CA VAL A 10 9.25 -19.13 -38.04
C VAL A 10 9.44 -17.62 -38.19
N LEU A 11 10.19 -17.02 -37.27
CA LEU A 11 10.39 -15.57 -37.21
C LEU A 11 11.80 -15.20 -37.66
N PHE A 12 11.96 -14.06 -38.31
CA PHE A 12 13.25 -13.43 -38.54
C PHE A 12 13.27 -12.01 -37.95
N ILE A 13 14.05 -11.83 -36.89
CA ILE A 13 14.11 -10.58 -36.12
C ILE A 13 15.50 -9.94 -36.32
N THR A 14 15.51 -8.67 -36.75
CA THR A 14 16.73 -7.87 -36.79
C THR A 14 16.80 -6.94 -35.58
N GLY A 15 18.00 -6.52 -35.19
CA GLY A 15 18.16 -5.53 -34.11
C GLY A 15 18.02 -6.08 -32.68
N CYS A 16 18.08 -7.40 -32.47
CA CYS A 16 17.99 -8.03 -31.15
C CYS A 16 19.14 -7.69 -30.19
N THR A 17 20.24 -7.09 -30.66
CA THR A 17 21.27 -6.55 -29.77
C THR A 17 20.87 -5.20 -29.15
N GLY A 18 19.83 -4.56 -29.68
CA GLY A 18 19.30 -3.27 -29.21
C GLY A 18 18.22 -3.41 -28.14
N PHE A 19 17.88 -2.28 -27.51
CA PHE A 19 16.98 -2.23 -26.35
C PHE A 19 15.60 -2.87 -26.60
N VAL A 20 14.86 -2.39 -27.62
CA VAL A 20 13.53 -2.93 -27.98
C VAL A 20 13.62 -4.38 -28.46
N GLY A 21 14.63 -4.70 -29.28
CA GLY A 21 14.80 -6.03 -29.86
C GLY A 21 15.04 -7.14 -28.82
N LYS A 22 15.74 -6.84 -27.71
CA LYS A 22 15.92 -7.80 -26.60
C LYS A 22 14.61 -8.12 -25.91
N VAL A 23 13.83 -7.09 -25.57
CA VAL A 23 12.54 -7.25 -24.88
C VAL A 23 11.56 -7.99 -25.77
N LEU A 24 11.51 -7.66 -27.06
CA LEU A 24 10.69 -8.37 -28.03
C LEU A 24 11.07 -9.86 -28.13
N LEU A 25 12.36 -10.17 -28.19
CA LEU A 25 12.85 -11.56 -28.26
C LEU A 25 12.53 -12.33 -26.97
N GLU A 26 12.81 -11.75 -25.80
CA GLU A 26 12.47 -12.35 -24.50
C GLU A 26 10.96 -12.60 -24.38
N LYS A 27 10.15 -11.59 -24.72
CA LYS A 27 8.69 -11.66 -24.66
C LYS A 27 8.14 -12.75 -25.56
N THR A 28 8.67 -12.85 -26.78
CA THR A 28 8.30 -13.89 -27.75
C THR A 28 8.60 -15.27 -27.18
N LEU A 29 9.80 -15.50 -26.67
CA LEU A 29 10.19 -16.82 -26.13
C LEU A 29 9.39 -17.21 -24.89
N ARG A 30 9.10 -16.25 -24.01
CA ARG A 30 8.41 -16.51 -22.75
C ARG A 30 6.90 -16.69 -22.93
N CYS A 31 6.26 -15.88 -23.75
CA CYS A 31 4.80 -15.84 -23.86
C CYS A 31 4.25 -16.58 -25.09
N LEU A 32 5.10 -16.98 -26.04
CA LEU A 32 4.72 -17.75 -27.24
C LEU A 32 5.53 -19.06 -27.28
N PRO A 33 5.34 -20.00 -26.33
CA PRO A 33 6.20 -21.18 -26.19
C PRO A 33 6.19 -22.11 -27.42
N ASN A 34 5.09 -22.09 -28.18
CA ASN A 34 4.90 -22.91 -29.38
C ASN A 34 5.37 -22.23 -30.67
N VAL A 35 5.97 -21.04 -30.61
CA VAL A 35 6.63 -20.42 -31.77
C VAL A 35 7.70 -21.37 -32.33
N GLY A 36 7.90 -21.35 -33.64
CA GLY A 36 8.95 -22.13 -34.31
C GLY A 36 10.35 -21.60 -33.98
N CYS A 37 11.31 -21.80 -34.90
CA CYS A 37 12.62 -21.21 -34.74
C CYS A 37 12.60 -19.68 -35.01
N ILE A 38 13.46 -18.95 -34.31
CA ILE A 38 13.64 -17.51 -34.45
C ILE A 38 15.04 -17.26 -34.97
N TYR A 39 15.14 -16.80 -36.21
CA TYR A 39 16.38 -16.32 -36.79
C TYR A 39 16.67 -14.91 -36.25
N VAL A 40 17.92 -14.69 -35.80
CA VAL A 40 18.34 -13.40 -35.25
C VAL A 40 19.55 -12.89 -36.02
N LEU A 41 19.39 -11.76 -36.71
CA LEU A 41 20.49 -11.15 -37.47
C LEU A 41 21.49 -10.46 -36.53
N ILE A 42 22.76 -10.85 -36.59
CA ILE A 42 23.85 -10.29 -35.80
C ILE A 42 25.00 -9.86 -36.70
N ARG A 43 25.38 -8.59 -36.58
CA ARG A 43 26.51 -8.01 -37.32
C ARG A 43 27.86 -8.60 -36.90
N GLN A 44 28.75 -8.84 -37.85
CA GLN A 44 30.13 -9.24 -37.53
C GLN A 44 30.91 -8.05 -36.94
N LYS A 45 31.72 -8.28 -35.90
CA LYS A 45 32.69 -7.31 -35.36
C LYS A 45 34.08 -7.95 -35.36
N LYS A 46 35.12 -7.18 -35.70
CA LYS A 46 36.52 -7.64 -35.66
C LYS A 46 36.85 -8.18 -34.25
N GLY A 47 37.34 -9.41 -34.17
CA GLY A 47 37.81 -10.03 -32.92
C GLY A 47 36.75 -10.70 -32.04
N SER A 48 35.55 -11.01 -32.55
CA SER A 48 34.51 -11.76 -31.80
C SER A 48 33.78 -12.71 -32.75
N SER A 49 33.59 -13.97 -32.35
CA SER A 49 32.74 -14.91 -33.09
C SER A 49 31.25 -14.55 -32.96
N LEU A 50 30.43 -15.06 -33.89
CA LEU A 50 28.98 -14.87 -33.89
C LEU A 50 28.34 -15.31 -32.57
N MET A 51 28.71 -16.51 -32.09
CA MET A 51 28.17 -17.09 -30.86
C MET A 51 28.63 -16.35 -29.59
N GLU A 52 29.89 -15.89 -29.52
CA GLU A 52 30.35 -15.06 -28.40
C GLU A 52 29.59 -13.74 -28.32
N ARG A 53 29.35 -13.10 -29.48
CA ARG A 53 28.59 -11.85 -29.52
C ARG A 53 27.12 -12.09 -29.15
N PHE A 54 26.52 -13.17 -29.64
CA PHE A 54 25.16 -13.58 -29.28
C PHE A 54 25.02 -13.79 -27.76
N LYS A 55 25.93 -14.56 -27.15
CA LYS A 55 25.95 -14.76 -25.69
C LYS A 55 26.10 -13.43 -24.95
N ARG A 56 27.14 -12.66 -25.24
CA ARG A 56 27.48 -11.43 -24.51
C ARG A 56 26.45 -10.31 -24.65
N GLU A 57 25.95 -10.06 -25.86
CA GLU A 57 25.10 -8.89 -26.13
C GLU A 57 23.60 -9.18 -25.97
N ILE A 58 23.18 -10.45 -26.06
CA ILE A 58 21.77 -10.85 -25.94
C ILE A 58 21.57 -11.70 -24.68
N LEU A 59 22.16 -12.89 -24.61
CA LEU A 59 21.85 -13.83 -23.53
C LEU A 59 22.28 -13.32 -22.15
N ASP A 60 23.49 -12.78 -22.00
CA ASP A 60 24.00 -12.29 -20.70
C ASP A 60 23.28 -11.02 -20.20
N SER A 61 22.41 -10.43 -21.03
CA SER A 61 21.58 -9.31 -20.61
C SER A 61 20.62 -9.75 -19.50
N GLN A 62 20.50 -8.93 -18.45
CA GLN A 62 19.53 -9.12 -17.36
C GLN A 62 18.07 -9.15 -17.85
N CYS A 63 17.82 -8.70 -19.09
CA CYS A 63 16.54 -8.89 -19.77
C CYS A 63 16.05 -10.34 -19.70
N PHE A 64 16.97 -11.30 -19.85
CA PHE A 64 16.67 -12.74 -19.89
C PHE A 64 16.70 -13.42 -18.52
N ASP A 65 16.88 -12.68 -17.41
CA ASP A 65 16.96 -13.27 -16.06
C ASP A 65 15.71 -14.04 -15.68
N ARG A 66 14.53 -13.50 -16.01
CA ARG A 66 13.25 -14.17 -15.77
C ARG A 66 13.13 -15.47 -16.56
N LEU A 67 13.53 -15.47 -17.82
CA LEU A 67 13.52 -16.66 -18.67
C LEU A 67 14.53 -17.72 -18.17
N ARG A 68 15.71 -17.29 -17.72
CA ARG A 68 16.68 -18.15 -17.03
C ARG A 68 16.10 -18.80 -15.77
N GLN A 69 15.39 -18.03 -14.95
CA GLN A 69 14.74 -18.54 -13.74
C GLN A 69 13.66 -19.58 -14.07
N ILE A 70 12.86 -19.35 -15.12
CA ILE A 70 11.81 -20.29 -15.56
C ILE A 70 12.40 -21.64 -16.01
N HIS A 71 13.49 -21.62 -16.79
CA HIS A 71 14.07 -22.85 -17.36
C HIS A 71 15.18 -23.48 -16.52
N GLY A 72 15.71 -22.78 -15.52
CA GLY A 72 16.80 -23.25 -14.65
C GLY A 72 18.00 -23.76 -15.45
N GLY A 73 18.51 -24.95 -15.11
CA GLY A 73 19.62 -25.59 -15.82
C GLY A 73 19.33 -25.95 -17.29
N GLY A 74 18.06 -25.95 -17.72
CA GLY A 74 17.65 -26.22 -19.10
C GLY A 74 17.66 -25.00 -20.02
N PHE A 75 18.00 -23.81 -19.52
CA PHE A 75 17.93 -22.56 -20.29
C PHE A 75 18.75 -22.59 -21.58
N GLU A 76 20.01 -23.02 -21.53
CA GLU A 76 20.87 -23.03 -22.73
C GLU A 76 20.32 -23.96 -23.81
N LYS A 77 19.82 -25.15 -23.43
CA LYS A 77 19.20 -26.09 -24.35
C LYS A 77 17.97 -25.48 -25.04
N PHE A 78 17.09 -24.87 -24.25
CA PHE A 78 15.90 -24.20 -24.77
C PHE A 78 16.25 -23.08 -25.77
N ILE A 79 17.27 -22.26 -25.46
CA ILE A 79 17.71 -21.18 -26.34
C ILE A 79 18.26 -21.72 -27.66
N ILE A 80 19.11 -22.75 -27.63
CA ILE A 80 19.70 -23.34 -28.84
C ILE A 80 18.63 -24.00 -29.73
N GLU A 81 17.58 -24.58 -29.13
CA GLU A 81 16.46 -25.16 -29.88
C GLU A 81 15.57 -24.09 -30.54
N LYS A 82 15.47 -22.89 -29.95
CA LYS A 82 14.55 -21.84 -30.40
C LYS A 82 15.20 -20.73 -31.21
N ILE A 83 16.48 -20.42 -31.01
CA ILE A 83 17.14 -19.25 -31.60
C ILE A 83 18.31 -19.67 -32.45
N ILE A 84 18.30 -19.21 -33.71
CA ILE A 84 19.37 -19.45 -34.67
C ILE A 84 20.00 -18.08 -35.01
N PRO A 85 21.18 -17.75 -34.46
CA PRO A 85 21.87 -16.52 -34.82
C PRO A 85 22.42 -16.63 -36.26
N ILE A 86 22.15 -15.62 -37.07
CA ILE A 86 22.65 -15.50 -38.46
C ILE A 86 23.60 -14.31 -38.54
N GLU A 87 24.75 -14.52 -39.18
CA GLU A 87 25.68 -13.44 -39.46
C GLU A 87 25.16 -12.56 -40.62
N GLY A 88 25.10 -11.25 -40.41
CA GLY A 88 24.80 -10.31 -41.50
C GLY A 88 24.82 -8.84 -41.11
N ASP A 89 24.90 -7.96 -42.11
CA ASP A 89 25.02 -6.51 -41.99
C ASP A 89 24.03 -5.81 -42.93
N MET A 90 23.15 -4.97 -42.38
CA MET A 90 22.17 -4.17 -43.14
C MET A 90 22.82 -3.21 -44.15
N LEU A 91 24.11 -2.92 -43.99
CA LEU A 91 24.89 -2.09 -44.91
C LEU A 91 25.30 -2.80 -46.20
N LYS A 92 25.25 -4.14 -46.25
CA LYS A 92 25.69 -4.95 -47.38
C LYS A 92 24.50 -5.43 -48.20
N GLU A 93 24.70 -5.58 -49.51
CA GLU A 93 23.73 -6.28 -50.38
C GLU A 93 23.48 -7.71 -49.89
N GLY A 94 22.25 -8.19 -50.04
CA GLY A 94 21.84 -9.49 -49.48
C GLY A 94 21.92 -9.55 -47.95
N LEU A 95 21.99 -8.40 -47.26
CA LEU A 95 22.30 -8.27 -45.83
C LEU A 95 23.64 -8.92 -45.43
N GLY A 96 24.55 -9.15 -46.38
CA GLY A 96 25.82 -9.82 -46.12
C GLY A 96 25.71 -11.24 -45.54
N MET A 97 24.55 -11.89 -45.68
CA MET A 97 24.34 -13.28 -45.23
C MET A 97 25.00 -14.26 -46.20
N ALA A 98 25.39 -15.43 -45.70
CA ALA A 98 25.81 -16.54 -46.56
C ALA A 98 24.63 -17.00 -47.43
N GLU A 99 24.89 -17.46 -48.65
CA GLU A 99 23.81 -17.89 -49.57
C GLU A 99 22.97 -19.05 -49.00
N ASN A 100 23.57 -19.95 -48.21
CA ASN A 100 22.85 -21.03 -47.54
C ASN A 100 21.84 -20.50 -46.50
N ASP A 101 22.24 -19.54 -45.67
CA ASP A 101 21.36 -18.93 -44.66
C ASP A 101 20.23 -18.15 -45.33
N LYS A 102 20.56 -17.43 -46.41
CA LYS A 102 19.61 -16.66 -47.20
C LYS A 102 18.56 -17.56 -47.87
N ASN A 103 18.96 -18.69 -48.45
CA ASN A 103 18.03 -19.68 -49.00
C ASN A 103 17.15 -20.28 -47.90
N THR A 104 17.73 -20.58 -46.73
CA THR A 104 16.99 -21.08 -45.57
C THR A 104 15.93 -20.09 -45.10
N ILE A 105 16.25 -18.79 -45.05
CA ILE A 105 15.29 -17.73 -44.74
C ILE A 105 14.18 -17.66 -45.78
N ILE A 106 14.53 -17.70 -47.07
CA ILE A 106 13.59 -17.65 -48.20
C ILE A 106 12.57 -18.79 -48.13
N ASP A 107 13.01 -19.98 -47.75
CA ASP A 107 12.16 -21.17 -47.74
C ASP A 107 11.27 -21.28 -46.50
N ASN A 108 11.75 -20.83 -45.34
CA ASN A 108 11.14 -21.19 -44.05
C ASN A 108 10.48 -20.04 -43.28
N VAL A 109 10.89 -18.77 -43.48
CA VAL A 109 10.40 -17.67 -42.64
C VAL A 109 8.94 -17.32 -42.95
N ASN A 110 8.13 -17.16 -41.89
CA ASN A 110 6.74 -16.71 -42.01
C ASN A 110 6.59 -15.22 -41.66
N ILE A 111 7.36 -14.73 -40.68
CA ILE A 111 7.17 -13.37 -40.15
C ILE A 111 8.53 -12.68 -40.01
N ILE A 112 8.64 -11.48 -40.56
CA ILE A 112 9.81 -10.61 -40.35
C ILE A 112 9.45 -9.50 -39.35
N ILE A 113 10.32 -9.27 -38.38
CA ILE A 113 10.27 -8.09 -37.51
C ILE A 113 11.59 -7.32 -37.64
N ASN A 114 11.53 -6.20 -38.35
CA ASN A 114 12.69 -5.34 -38.59
C ASN A 114 12.79 -4.25 -37.50
N CYS A 115 13.59 -4.51 -36.46
CA CYS A 115 13.90 -3.56 -35.39
C CYS A 115 15.26 -2.86 -35.58
N ALA A 116 16.06 -3.27 -36.57
CA ALA A 116 17.37 -2.68 -36.82
C ALA A 116 17.25 -1.22 -37.31
N ALA A 117 17.80 -0.29 -36.53
CA ALA A 117 17.97 1.11 -36.89
C ALA A 117 19.09 1.74 -36.08
N SER A 118 19.70 2.80 -36.61
CA SER A 118 20.49 3.73 -35.81
C SER A 118 19.55 4.77 -35.19
N VAL A 119 19.54 4.85 -33.86
CA VAL A 119 18.77 5.84 -33.08
C VAL A 119 19.63 7.03 -32.64
N ASP A 120 20.79 7.21 -33.26
CA ASP A 120 21.67 8.35 -32.99
C ASP A 120 21.14 9.60 -33.73
N PHE A 121 20.60 10.55 -32.96
CA PHE A 121 20.05 11.80 -33.46
C PHE A 121 21.10 12.72 -34.09
N ASN A 122 22.38 12.50 -33.77
CA ASN A 122 23.52 13.27 -34.29
C ASN A 122 24.32 12.48 -35.33
N ALA A 123 23.80 11.34 -35.80
CA ALA A 123 24.45 10.59 -36.87
C ALA A 123 24.61 11.47 -38.11
N ARG A 124 25.76 11.29 -38.78
CA ARG A 124 26.02 11.88 -40.09
C ARG A 124 24.93 11.46 -41.08
N LEU A 125 24.44 12.41 -41.87
CA LEU A 125 23.25 12.20 -42.72
C LEU A 125 23.42 11.04 -43.70
N ASP A 126 24.59 10.91 -44.33
CA ASP A 126 24.91 9.82 -45.24
C ASP A 126 24.93 8.45 -44.56
N ASP A 127 25.54 8.36 -43.37
CA ASP A 127 25.55 7.14 -42.55
C ASP A 127 24.13 6.75 -42.11
N ALA A 128 23.33 7.74 -41.69
CA ALA A 128 21.94 7.53 -41.30
C ALA A 128 21.07 7.07 -42.48
N ILE A 129 21.28 7.60 -43.68
CA ILE A 129 20.61 7.14 -44.91
C ILE A 129 21.01 5.68 -45.22
N GLN A 130 22.30 5.33 -45.13
CA GLN A 130 22.74 3.96 -45.42
C GLN A 130 22.11 2.93 -44.47
N ILE A 131 21.97 3.26 -43.20
CA ILE A 131 21.42 2.35 -42.18
C ILE A 131 19.89 2.36 -42.18
N ASN A 132 19.27 3.54 -42.06
CA ASN A 132 17.84 3.66 -41.79
C ASN A 132 17.00 3.65 -43.07
N VAL A 133 17.57 3.99 -44.24
CA VAL A 133 16.86 4.01 -45.53
C VAL A 133 17.27 2.84 -46.41
N ARG A 134 18.55 2.75 -46.79
CA ARG A 134 19.04 1.67 -47.67
C ARG A 134 18.97 0.30 -47.02
N GLY A 135 19.22 0.21 -45.71
CA GLY A 135 19.11 -1.05 -44.95
C GLY A 135 17.74 -1.73 -45.11
N PRO A 136 16.62 -1.06 -44.75
CA PRO A 136 15.29 -1.60 -44.97
C PRO A 136 14.97 -1.92 -46.44
N GLN A 137 15.44 -1.10 -47.39
CA GLN A 137 15.28 -1.39 -48.83
C GLN A 137 16.00 -2.69 -49.26
N ARG A 138 17.21 -2.94 -48.77
CA ARG A 138 17.91 -4.21 -49.02
C ARG A 138 17.17 -5.39 -48.37
N PHE A 139 16.58 -5.18 -47.20
CA PHE A 139 15.84 -6.24 -46.52
C PHE A 139 14.54 -6.59 -47.24
N ILE A 140 13.75 -5.60 -47.68
CA ILE A 140 12.51 -5.86 -48.43
C ILE A 140 12.81 -6.57 -49.76
N ALA A 141 13.96 -6.32 -50.39
CA ALA A 141 14.39 -7.04 -51.60
C ALA A 141 14.58 -8.56 -51.39
N ILE A 142 14.96 -8.98 -50.18
CA ILE A 142 15.02 -10.40 -49.80
C ILE A 142 13.65 -10.89 -49.33
N ALA A 143 12.95 -10.09 -48.53
CA ALA A 143 11.66 -10.46 -47.95
C ALA A 143 10.61 -10.79 -49.03
N GLN A 144 10.62 -10.06 -50.14
CA GLN A 144 9.73 -10.31 -51.28
C GLN A 144 9.98 -11.63 -51.99
N LYS A 145 11.12 -12.29 -51.75
CA LYS A 145 11.45 -13.62 -52.30
C LYS A 145 11.02 -14.76 -51.38
N ILE A 146 10.62 -14.46 -50.14
CA ILE A 146 10.24 -15.47 -49.15
C ILE A 146 8.92 -16.11 -49.55
N LYS A 147 8.88 -17.45 -49.60
CA LYS A 147 7.77 -18.23 -50.16
C LYS A 147 6.47 -18.11 -49.37
N ASN A 148 6.58 -18.08 -48.04
CA ASN A 148 5.45 -18.16 -47.12
C ASN A 148 5.37 -16.95 -46.16
N LEU A 149 5.79 -15.77 -46.63
CA LEU A 149 5.78 -14.56 -45.81
C LEU A 149 4.34 -14.08 -45.56
N GLU A 150 3.95 -14.07 -44.30
CA GLU A 150 2.64 -13.59 -43.84
C GLU A 150 2.67 -12.12 -43.45
N ASN A 151 3.78 -11.63 -42.89
CA ASN A 151 3.90 -10.24 -42.49
C ASN A 151 5.35 -9.75 -42.44
N PHE A 152 5.59 -8.54 -42.96
CA PHE A 152 6.81 -7.76 -42.74
C PHE A 152 6.50 -6.58 -41.80
N ILE A 153 6.92 -6.68 -40.56
CA ILE A 153 6.70 -5.65 -39.54
C ILE A 153 7.94 -4.76 -39.45
N HIS A 154 7.80 -3.49 -39.79
CA HIS A 154 8.86 -2.48 -39.67
C HIS A 154 8.63 -1.58 -38.47
N ILE A 155 9.59 -1.57 -37.53
CA ILE A 155 9.57 -0.64 -36.41
C ILE A 155 10.13 0.71 -36.87
N SER A 156 9.24 1.69 -36.92
CA SER A 156 9.52 3.06 -37.31
C SER A 156 9.52 3.97 -36.07
N THR A 157 9.00 5.19 -36.18
CA THR A 157 8.85 6.15 -35.08
C THR A 157 7.58 6.97 -35.29
N ALA A 158 6.89 7.35 -34.22
CA ALA A 158 5.74 8.25 -34.30
C ALA A 158 6.11 9.61 -34.94
N TYR A 159 7.38 9.99 -34.79
CA TYR A 159 7.93 11.26 -35.28
C TYR A 159 8.32 11.26 -36.76
N VAL A 160 7.91 10.27 -37.57
CA VAL A 160 8.14 10.33 -39.04
C VAL A 160 7.37 11.46 -39.74
N ASN A 161 6.40 12.05 -39.06
CA ASN A 161 5.63 13.21 -39.54
C ASN A 161 5.80 14.42 -38.61
N SER A 162 6.96 14.54 -37.94
CA SER A 162 7.25 15.63 -37.00
C SER A 162 7.45 17.00 -37.65
N ASP A 163 7.52 17.04 -38.99
CA ASP A 163 7.43 18.26 -39.81
C ASP A 163 6.03 18.90 -39.75
N LYS A 164 5.03 18.17 -39.23
CA LYS A 164 3.66 18.65 -38.99
C LYS A 164 3.45 18.96 -37.51
N ALA A 165 2.45 19.77 -37.19
CA ALA A 165 2.08 20.12 -35.82
C ALA A 165 0.68 19.59 -35.47
N GLY A 166 0.43 19.36 -34.17
CA GLY A 166 -0.88 18.98 -33.65
C GLY A 166 -1.21 17.50 -33.80
N TYR A 167 -2.39 17.20 -34.33
CA TYR A 167 -2.91 15.83 -34.44
C TYR A 167 -2.35 15.09 -35.65
N ILE A 168 -1.77 13.91 -35.44
CA ILE A 168 -1.13 13.08 -36.46
C ILE A 168 -1.88 11.76 -36.62
N GLU A 169 -2.40 11.51 -37.82
CA GLU A 169 -3.22 10.34 -38.16
C GLU A 169 -2.38 9.09 -38.46
N GLU A 170 -2.97 7.91 -38.26
CA GLU A 170 -2.36 6.60 -38.58
C GLU A 170 -2.38 6.29 -40.08
N LYS A 171 -1.67 7.10 -40.88
CA LYS A 171 -1.55 6.91 -42.33
C LYS A 171 -0.13 7.15 -42.85
N ILE A 172 0.08 6.72 -44.10
CA ILE A 172 1.22 7.14 -44.92
C ILE A 172 0.86 8.47 -45.56
N TYR A 173 1.67 9.49 -45.34
CA TYR A 173 1.49 10.80 -45.94
C TYR A 173 2.25 10.89 -47.27
N GLU A 174 1.62 11.50 -48.27
CA GLU A 174 2.23 11.72 -49.58
C GLU A 174 3.57 12.49 -49.47
N PRO A 175 4.56 12.17 -50.31
CA PRO A 175 5.81 12.93 -50.35
C PRO A 175 5.59 14.33 -50.94
N ASN A 176 6.28 15.33 -50.37
CA ASN A 176 6.31 16.69 -50.92
C ASN A 176 7.18 16.78 -52.19
N GLN A 177 8.01 15.77 -52.48
CA GLN A 177 8.89 15.70 -53.64
C GLN A 177 8.50 14.52 -54.54
N GLU A 178 8.48 14.74 -55.87
CA GLU A 178 8.02 13.74 -56.85
C GLU A 178 8.93 12.50 -56.96
N ASN A 179 10.25 12.60 -56.66
CA ASN A 179 11.19 11.47 -56.77
C ASN A 179 12.17 11.34 -55.58
N LEU A 180 11.76 10.57 -54.57
CA LEU A 180 12.55 10.32 -53.35
C LEU A 180 13.82 9.49 -53.60
N GLU A 181 13.79 8.56 -54.55
CA GLU A 181 14.92 7.68 -54.86
C GLU A 181 16.08 8.48 -55.48
N GLN A 182 15.74 9.47 -56.31
CA GLN A 182 16.70 10.43 -56.85
C GLN A 182 17.30 11.32 -55.74
N LEU A 183 16.49 11.82 -54.80
CA LEU A 183 16.96 12.59 -53.65
C LEU A 183 17.99 11.79 -52.83
N VAL A 184 17.65 10.56 -52.44
CA VAL A 184 18.55 9.70 -51.66
C VAL A 184 19.87 9.45 -52.40
N SER A 185 19.79 9.23 -53.71
CA SER A 185 20.98 9.02 -54.55
C SER A 185 21.85 10.28 -54.68
N GLN A 186 21.25 11.47 -54.73
CA GLN A 186 21.97 12.75 -54.74
C GLN A 186 22.64 13.03 -53.39
N LEU A 187 21.94 12.80 -52.28
CA LEU A 187 22.50 12.97 -50.94
C LEU A 187 23.71 12.08 -50.71
N LEU A 188 23.66 10.81 -51.14
CA LEU A 188 24.79 9.88 -51.00
C LEU A 188 25.99 10.21 -51.92
N LYS A 189 25.78 10.94 -53.02
CA LYS A 189 26.86 11.42 -53.91
C LYS A 189 27.45 12.76 -53.47
N THR A 190 26.79 13.47 -52.56
CA THR A 190 27.23 14.79 -52.11
C THR A 190 28.44 14.63 -51.16
N PRO A 191 29.54 15.41 -51.35
CA PRO A 191 30.68 15.36 -50.45
C PRO A 191 30.30 15.59 -48.98
N VAL A 192 30.85 14.78 -48.06
CA VAL A 192 30.53 14.80 -46.62
C VAL A 192 30.65 16.20 -46.01
N SER A 193 31.68 16.96 -46.39
CA SER A 193 31.91 18.32 -45.88
C SER A 193 30.80 19.31 -46.27
N ILE A 194 30.09 19.08 -47.38
CA ILE A 194 28.95 19.89 -47.82
C ILE A 194 27.70 19.45 -47.07
N LEU A 195 27.48 18.13 -46.95
CA LEU A 195 26.37 17.57 -46.19
C LEU A 195 26.35 18.10 -44.76
N GLU A 196 27.48 18.02 -44.04
CA GLU A 196 27.59 18.46 -42.64
C GLU A 196 27.31 19.96 -42.46
N LYS A 197 27.69 20.80 -43.43
CA LYS A 197 27.40 22.24 -43.39
C LYS A 197 25.93 22.57 -43.61
N ASN A 198 25.25 21.78 -44.44
CA ASN A 198 23.90 22.08 -44.92
C ASN A 198 22.82 21.16 -44.33
N VAL A 199 23.13 20.33 -43.32
CA VAL A 199 22.18 19.34 -42.76
C VAL A 199 20.82 19.96 -42.43
N LYS A 200 20.82 21.13 -41.77
CA LYS A 200 19.58 21.81 -41.37
C LYS A 200 18.71 22.19 -42.56
N ASP A 201 19.33 22.69 -43.63
CA ASP A 201 18.61 23.08 -44.85
C ASP A 201 18.07 21.85 -45.59
N ILE A 202 18.80 20.72 -45.51
CA ILE A 202 18.39 19.45 -46.16
C ILE A 202 17.23 18.80 -45.42
N ILE A 203 17.29 18.72 -44.08
CA ILE A 203 16.23 18.06 -43.29
C ILE A 203 15.02 18.98 -43.07
N GLY A 204 15.12 20.28 -43.32
CA GLY A 204 14.00 21.22 -43.21
C GLY A 204 13.39 21.26 -41.81
N ASP A 205 12.07 21.10 -41.72
CA ASP A 205 11.30 21.17 -40.47
C ASP A 205 11.44 19.92 -39.59
N PHE A 206 12.17 18.89 -40.04
CA PHE A 206 12.40 17.70 -39.22
C PHE A 206 13.32 18.02 -38.02
N PRO A 207 12.97 17.58 -36.80
CA PRO A 207 13.77 17.78 -35.59
C PRO A 207 15.23 17.33 -35.67
N ASN A 208 15.49 16.23 -36.38
CA ASN A 208 16.81 15.64 -36.49
C ASN A 208 16.92 14.66 -37.67
N THR A 209 18.14 14.24 -37.97
CA THR A 209 18.45 13.26 -39.02
C THR A 209 17.69 11.94 -38.88
N TYR A 210 17.42 11.50 -37.65
CA TYR A 210 16.74 10.23 -37.39
C TYR A 210 15.27 10.26 -37.86
N THR A 211 14.50 11.29 -37.49
CA THR A 211 13.09 11.41 -37.89
C THR A 211 12.95 11.57 -39.40
N PHE A 212 13.84 12.37 -40.01
CA PHE A 212 13.91 12.56 -41.46
C PHE A 212 14.19 11.25 -42.21
N THR A 213 15.24 10.51 -41.81
CA THR A 213 15.60 9.25 -42.49
C THR A 213 14.56 8.16 -42.30
N LYS A 214 13.90 8.09 -41.14
CA LYS A 214 12.78 7.16 -40.92
C LYS A 214 11.56 7.50 -41.79
N CYS A 215 11.26 8.80 -41.97
CA CYS A 215 10.19 9.24 -42.89
C CYS A 215 10.46 8.79 -44.33
N ILE A 216 11.68 9.03 -44.83
CA ILE A 216 12.09 8.61 -46.18
C ILE A 216 12.01 7.08 -46.31
N ALA A 217 12.46 6.35 -45.29
CA ALA A 217 12.45 4.89 -45.29
C ALA A 217 11.03 4.33 -45.43
N GLU A 218 10.05 4.85 -44.69
CA GLU A 218 8.65 4.40 -44.81
C GLU A 218 8.11 4.61 -46.23
N LYS A 219 8.33 5.81 -46.80
CA LYS A 219 7.84 6.14 -48.14
C LYS A 219 8.47 5.26 -49.22
N LEU A 220 9.78 5.04 -49.15
CA LEU A 220 10.48 4.16 -50.09
C LEU A 220 10.12 2.68 -49.92
N LEU A 221 9.84 2.21 -48.71
CA LEU A 221 9.34 0.85 -48.49
C LEU A 221 7.96 0.65 -49.13
N VAL A 222 7.08 1.66 -49.06
CA VAL A 222 5.78 1.61 -49.73
C VAL A 222 5.91 1.69 -51.25
N GLN A 223 6.84 2.51 -51.78
CA GLN A 223 7.08 2.65 -53.22
C GLN A 223 7.74 1.40 -53.84
N ASN A 224 8.68 0.77 -53.14
CA ASN A 224 9.49 -0.33 -53.67
C ASN A 224 8.91 -1.72 -53.40
N ARG A 225 7.75 -1.82 -52.75
CA ARG A 225 7.12 -3.12 -52.47
C ARG A 225 6.35 -3.65 -53.69
N ALA A 226 6.37 -4.96 -53.86
CA ALA A 226 5.56 -5.66 -54.83
C ALA A 226 4.06 -5.48 -54.51
N PRO A 227 3.20 -5.50 -55.53
CA PRO A 227 1.75 -5.54 -55.32
C PRO A 227 1.38 -6.68 -54.36
N ASN A 228 0.56 -6.39 -53.34
CA ASN A 228 0.13 -7.33 -52.28
C ASN A 228 1.19 -7.79 -51.27
N PHE A 229 2.39 -7.18 -51.23
CA PHE A 229 3.37 -7.48 -50.19
C PHE A 229 2.87 -7.02 -48.80
N PRO A 230 2.81 -7.91 -47.78
CA PRO A 230 2.26 -7.59 -46.46
C PRO A 230 3.24 -6.72 -45.66
N LEU A 231 2.88 -5.47 -45.42
CA LEU A 231 3.75 -4.48 -44.77
C LEU A 231 3.01 -3.79 -43.61
N THR A 232 3.55 -3.94 -42.41
CA THR A 232 3.02 -3.33 -41.18
C THR A 232 4.03 -2.35 -40.61
N PHE A 233 3.64 -1.10 -40.40
CA PHE A 233 4.43 -0.11 -39.66
C PHE A 233 3.95 -0.01 -38.22
N VAL A 234 4.88 -0.20 -37.27
CA VAL A 234 4.66 0.11 -35.86
C VAL A 234 5.52 1.32 -35.51
N ARG A 235 4.87 2.40 -35.08
CA ARG A 235 5.48 3.71 -34.83
C ARG A 235 5.45 4.02 -33.32
N PRO A 236 6.44 3.57 -32.55
CA PRO A 236 6.57 3.97 -31.15
C PRO A 236 6.93 5.45 -31.00
N SER A 237 6.44 6.10 -29.94
CA SER A 237 6.97 7.39 -29.47
C SER A 237 8.29 7.19 -28.69
N ILE A 238 8.62 8.06 -27.74
CA ILE A 238 9.87 7.94 -26.97
C ILE A 238 9.81 6.69 -26.09
N VAL A 239 10.68 5.72 -26.37
CA VAL A 239 10.71 4.47 -25.62
C VAL A 239 11.48 4.64 -24.30
N GLY A 240 10.81 4.38 -23.18
CA GLY A 240 11.38 4.42 -21.84
C GLY A 240 11.66 3.03 -21.25
N ALA A 241 11.96 2.99 -19.94
CA ALA A 241 12.15 1.74 -19.21
C ALA A 241 10.92 0.82 -19.28
N SER A 242 11.07 -0.44 -18.89
CA SER A 242 9.92 -1.35 -18.85
C SER A 242 8.91 -0.96 -17.77
N TRP A 243 7.64 -1.19 -18.05
CA TRP A 243 6.56 -1.05 -17.08
C TRP A 243 6.43 -2.31 -16.21
N LYS A 244 6.36 -3.49 -16.83
CA LYS A 244 6.17 -4.79 -16.18
C LYS A 244 7.25 -5.79 -16.58
N ASP A 245 7.48 -5.99 -17.87
CA ASP A 245 8.31 -7.06 -18.39
C ASP A 245 9.63 -6.55 -18.99
N PRO A 246 10.73 -7.32 -18.95
CA PRO A 246 10.90 -8.61 -18.27
C PRO A 246 10.89 -8.48 -16.73
N THR A 247 11.31 -7.32 -16.22
CA THR A 247 11.16 -6.88 -14.83
C THR A 247 10.84 -5.39 -14.83
N PRO A 248 10.03 -4.84 -13.90
CA PRO A 248 9.70 -3.42 -13.90
C PRO A 248 10.93 -2.50 -13.78
N GLY A 249 10.94 -1.39 -14.53
CA GLY A 249 12.04 -0.42 -14.53
C GLY A 249 13.31 -0.89 -15.25
N TRP A 250 13.30 -2.03 -15.93
CA TRP A 250 14.44 -2.51 -16.71
C TRP A 250 14.80 -1.53 -17.84
N ILE A 251 16.09 -1.20 -17.91
CA ILE A 251 16.68 -0.33 -18.92
C ILE A 251 18.14 -0.69 -19.10
N ASP A 252 18.66 -0.65 -20.33
CA ASP A 252 20.07 -1.00 -20.62
C ASP A 252 20.84 0.09 -21.38
N SER A 253 20.20 1.20 -21.70
CA SER A 253 20.80 2.29 -22.48
C SER A 253 20.27 3.67 -22.09
N LEU A 254 21.13 4.69 -22.21
CA LEU A 254 20.79 6.10 -21.99
C LEU A 254 20.56 6.80 -23.34
N VAL A 255 19.34 6.70 -23.86
CA VAL A 255 18.90 7.34 -25.10
C VAL A 255 17.64 8.17 -24.84
N ALA A 256 17.49 9.30 -25.55
CA ALA A 256 16.32 10.17 -25.46
C ALA A 256 16.00 10.61 -24.00
N SER A 257 14.77 10.38 -23.52
CA SER A 257 14.30 10.84 -22.20
C SER A 257 15.08 10.25 -21.03
N SER A 258 15.54 9.00 -21.13
CA SER A 258 16.33 8.35 -20.06
C SER A 258 17.63 9.10 -19.76
N ALA A 259 18.26 9.68 -20.78
CA ALA A 259 19.50 10.44 -20.61
C ALA A 259 19.24 11.78 -19.92
N ILE A 260 18.10 12.43 -20.21
CA ILE A 260 17.68 13.65 -19.50
C ILE A 260 17.37 13.33 -18.04
N PHE A 261 16.57 12.30 -17.77
CA PHE A 261 16.24 11.89 -16.40
C PHE A 261 17.50 11.55 -15.59
N PHE A 262 18.47 10.89 -16.23
CA PHE A 262 19.79 10.62 -15.65
C PHE A 262 20.56 11.91 -15.32
N PHE A 263 20.76 12.82 -16.28
CA PHE A 263 21.56 14.03 -16.04
C PHE A 263 20.86 15.05 -15.13
N VAL A 264 19.53 15.13 -15.15
CA VAL A 264 18.76 15.91 -14.17
C VAL A 264 18.89 15.28 -12.78
N GLY A 265 18.78 13.96 -12.67
CA GLY A 265 18.94 13.22 -11.43
C GLY A 265 20.31 13.40 -10.78
N LEU A 266 21.38 13.44 -11.59
CA LEU A 266 22.74 13.76 -11.13
C LEU A 266 22.95 15.25 -10.80
N GLY A 267 21.97 16.11 -11.09
CA GLY A 267 22.05 17.56 -10.88
C GLY A 267 22.96 18.28 -11.88
N LEU A 268 23.17 17.72 -13.07
CA LEU A 268 24.00 18.28 -14.14
C LEU A 268 23.18 19.11 -15.14
N ILE A 269 21.96 18.67 -15.47
CA ILE A 269 21.00 19.49 -16.21
C ILE A 269 20.08 20.19 -15.22
N LYS A 270 20.21 21.53 -15.14
CA LYS A 270 19.42 22.39 -14.23
C LYS A 270 18.44 23.30 -14.95
N THR A 271 18.54 23.39 -16.28
CA THR A 271 17.70 24.25 -17.11
C THR A 271 17.39 23.54 -18.42
N LEU A 272 16.12 23.56 -18.83
CA LEU A 272 15.70 23.14 -20.18
C LEU A 272 15.01 24.30 -20.89
N ASN A 273 15.16 24.33 -22.20
CA ASN A 273 14.41 25.24 -23.07
C ASN A 273 13.10 24.56 -23.48
N GLY A 274 11.97 25.17 -23.12
CA GLY A 274 10.65 24.70 -23.52
C GLY A 274 9.59 24.89 -22.45
N ASP A 275 8.48 24.20 -22.62
CA ASP A 275 7.27 24.38 -21.82
C ASP A 275 6.93 23.07 -21.08
N GLU A 276 6.96 23.14 -19.74
CA GLU A 276 6.70 21.97 -18.91
C GLU A 276 5.25 21.48 -18.99
N CYS A 277 4.33 22.33 -19.43
CA CYS A 277 2.92 21.97 -19.60
C CYS A 277 2.65 21.09 -20.83
N LEU A 278 3.58 21.01 -21.79
CA LEU A 278 3.38 20.22 -23.01
C LEU A 278 3.51 18.72 -22.76
N ILE A 279 2.84 17.95 -23.61
CA ILE A 279 2.89 16.49 -23.61
C ILE A 279 4.25 16.01 -24.13
N GLY A 280 4.96 15.27 -23.28
CA GLY A 280 6.13 14.50 -23.67
C GLY A 280 5.73 13.06 -23.95
N ASP A 281 5.28 12.74 -25.16
CA ASP A 281 4.78 11.39 -25.45
C ASP A 281 5.89 10.33 -25.28
N GLN A 282 5.68 9.39 -24.35
CA GLN A 282 6.57 8.26 -24.12
C GLN A 282 5.78 6.97 -24.01
N VAL A 283 6.45 5.84 -24.23
CA VAL A 283 5.88 4.50 -24.02
C VAL A 283 6.90 3.55 -23.40
N PRO A 284 6.48 2.60 -22.54
CA PRO A 284 7.37 1.57 -22.00
C PRO A 284 7.88 0.61 -23.09
N VAL A 285 9.12 0.10 -22.96
CA VAL A 285 9.70 -0.83 -23.94
C VAL A 285 8.93 -2.14 -24.10
N ASP A 286 8.35 -2.66 -23.01
CA ASP A 286 7.52 -3.87 -23.02
C ASP A 286 6.16 -3.65 -23.63
N TYR A 287 5.59 -2.46 -23.48
CA TYR A 287 4.41 -2.04 -24.22
C TYR A 287 4.67 -2.08 -25.73
N VAL A 288 5.81 -1.56 -26.19
CA VAL A 288 6.21 -1.62 -27.61
C VAL A 288 6.33 -3.06 -28.12
N ALA A 289 6.92 -3.96 -27.33
CA ALA A 289 7.04 -5.37 -27.69
C ALA A 289 5.66 -6.05 -27.82
N ASP A 290 4.79 -5.89 -26.82
CA ASP A 290 3.45 -6.46 -26.80
C ASP A 290 2.59 -5.92 -27.95
N PHE A 291 2.70 -4.61 -28.19
CA PHE A 291 1.99 -3.91 -29.25
C PHE A 291 2.45 -4.39 -30.64
N THR A 292 3.76 -4.58 -30.84
CA THR A 292 4.33 -5.09 -32.09
C THR A 292 3.82 -6.48 -32.42
N LEU A 293 3.83 -7.40 -31.43
CA LEU A 293 3.32 -8.76 -31.62
C LEU A 293 1.82 -8.77 -31.91
N SER A 294 1.06 -7.90 -31.23
CA SER A 294 -0.39 -7.74 -31.41
C SER A 294 -0.75 -7.20 -32.78
N ALA A 295 -0.07 -6.14 -33.24
CA ALA A 295 -0.25 -5.58 -34.58
C ALA A 295 0.08 -6.62 -35.67
N GLY A 296 1.15 -7.39 -35.47
CA GLY A 296 1.55 -8.47 -36.39
C GLY A 296 0.47 -9.53 -36.57
N ALA A 297 -0.15 -9.97 -35.49
CA ALA A 297 -1.20 -10.98 -35.50
C ALA A 297 -2.53 -10.46 -36.06
N TYR A 298 -2.90 -9.23 -35.72
CA TYR A 298 -4.13 -8.61 -36.21
C TYR A 298 -4.13 -8.39 -37.72
N GLN A 299 -2.94 -8.17 -38.31
CA GLN A 299 -2.77 -7.99 -39.75
C GLN A 299 -2.75 -9.31 -40.54
N ASN A 300 -2.90 -10.46 -39.88
CA ASN A 300 -2.92 -11.76 -40.57
C ASN A 300 -3.97 -11.79 -41.71
N GLY A 301 -3.53 -12.21 -42.90
CA GLY A 301 -4.36 -12.31 -44.11
C GLY A 301 -4.66 -10.99 -44.82
N ARG A 302 -4.23 -9.83 -44.28
CA ARG A 302 -4.45 -8.51 -44.90
C ARG A 302 -3.23 -8.11 -45.75
N LYS A 303 -3.48 -7.72 -47.00
CA LYS A 303 -2.44 -7.39 -48.00
C LYS A 303 -2.14 -5.88 -48.11
N GLU A 304 -2.91 -5.06 -47.40
CA GLU A 304 -2.76 -3.61 -47.38
C GLU A 304 -1.63 -3.17 -46.45
N VAL A 305 -1.05 -1.99 -46.71
CA VAL A 305 -0.14 -1.35 -45.74
C VAL A 305 -0.96 -0.95 -44.53
N SER A 306 -0.48 -1.25 -43.34
CA SER A 306 -1.12 -0.77 -42.11
C SER A 306 -0.13 -0.04 -41.23
N VAL A 307 -0.62 1.01 -40.58
CA VAL A 307 0.16 1.93 -39.77
C VAL A 307 -0.45 1.94 -38.38
N TYR A 308 0.37 1.70 -37.36
CA TYR A 308 -0.06 1.72 -35.97
C TYR A 308 0.83 2.66 -35.15
N HIS A 309 0.22 3.63 -34.48
CA HIS A 309 0.89 4.48 -33.51
C HIS A 309 0.92 3.80 -32.14
N CYS A 310 2.12 3.47 -31.68
CA CYS A 310 2.39 2.93 -30.36
C CYS A 310 2.75 4.10 -29.43
N CYS A 311 1.73 4.88 -29.05
CA CYS A 311 1.86 6.19 -28.41
C CYS A 311 0.93 6.36 -27.21
N SER A 312 1.17 7.38 -26.40
CA SER A 312 0.38 7.67 -25.19
C SER A 312 -0.44 8.96 -25.26
N SER A 313 -0.06 9.93 -26.10
CA SER A 313 -0.60 11.30 -26.12
C SER A 313 -2.12 11.40 -26.23
N ALA A 314 -2.76 10.61 -27.09
CA ALA A 314 -4.21 10.69 -27.30
C ALA A 314 -5.06 10.06 -26.17
N LYS A 315 -4.50 9.12 -25.40
CA LYS A 315 -5.27 8.29 -24.45
C LYS A 315 -4.86 8.48 -22.99
N ASN A 316 -3.56 8.58 -22.75
CA ASN A 316 -2.99 8.71 -21.42
C ASN A 316 -1.77 9.65 -21.46
N PRO A 317 -1.97 10.97 -21.68
CA PRO A 317 -0.88 11.91 -21.90
C PRO A 317 0.02 12.09 -20.66
N MET A 318 1.33 12.09 -20.87
CA MET A 318 2.33 12.46 -19.86
C MET A 318 2.84 13.88 -20.13
N THR A 319 2.78 14.77 -19.13
CA THR A 319 3.38 16.11 -19.24
C THR A 319 4.83 16.14 -18.77
N TRP A 320 5.64 17.03 -19.34
CA TRP A 320 7.01 17.27 -18.88
C TRP A 320 7.07 17.76 -17.42
N GLN A 321 6.03 18.44 -16.95
CA GLN A 321 5.86 18.87 -15.56
C GLN A 321 5.79 17.68 -14.61
N LEU A 322 4.98 16.66 -14.91
CA LEU A 322 4.89 15.46 -14.10
C LEU A 322 6.24 14.73 -14.06
N ALA A 323 6.87 14.56 -15.24
CA ALA A 323 8.19 13.93 -15.35
C ALA A 323 9.25 14.65 -14.51
N LYS A 324 9.30 15.98 -14.59
CA LYS A 324 10.18 16.84 -13.77
C LYS A 324 9.96 16.62 -12.29
N VAL A 325 8.71 16.67 -11.82
CA VAL A 325 8.37 16.55 -10.39
C VAL A 325 8.77 15.18 -9.87
N VAL A 326 8.40 14.11 -10.56
CA VAL A 326 8.69 12.74 -10.12
C VAL A 326 10.19 12.44 -10.14
N ASN A 327 10.90 12.85 -11.20
CA ASN A 327 12.34 12.70 -11.28
C ASN A 327 13.04 13.42 -10.12
N ALA A 328 12.73 14.71 -9.89
CA ALA A 328 13.35 15.47 -8.80
C ALA A 328 13.04 14.86 -7.41
N GLN A 329 11.79 14.42 -7.19
CA GLN A 329 11.39 13.77 -5.93
C GLN A 329 12.14 12.46 -5.69
N PHE A 330 12.21 11.58 -6.70
CA PHE A 330 12.91 10.30 -6.59
C PHE A 330 14.40 10.49 -6.26
N TRP A 331 15.11 11.29 -7.05
CA TRP A 331 16.56 11.50 -6.89
C TRP A 331 16.93 12.33 -5.65
N THR A 332 15.96 13.04 -5.05
CA THR A 332 16.14 13.69 -3.73
C THR A 332 15.96 12.70 -2.59
N LYS A 333 14.99 11.77 -2.70
CA LYS A 333 14.73 10.72 -1.70
C LYS A 333 15.78 9.61 -1.72
N SER A 334 16.31 9.29 -2.90
CA SER A 334 17.31 8.25 -3.14
C SER A 334 18.49 8.87 -3.91
N PRO A 335 19.34 9.70 -3.27
CA PRO A 335 20.48 10.29 -3.95
C PRO A 335 21.53 9.22 -4.30
N SER A 336 22.08 9.28 -5.50
CA SER A 336 23.20 8.43 -5.90
C SER A 336 24.51 8.95 -5.30
N SER A 337 25.45 8.04 -5.04
CA SER A 337 26.84 8.38 -4.69
C SER A 337 27.54 9.25 -5.76
N GLN A 338 27.06 9.18 -7.01
CA GLN A 338 27.61 9.90 -8.16
C GLN A 338 26.89 11.25 -8.41
N GLN A 339 25.94 11.64 -7.56
CA GLN A 339 25.19 12.89 -7.70
C GLN A 339 26.08 14.12 -7.41
N PHE A 340 26.10 15.09 -8.33
CA PHE A 340 26.93 16.31 -8.21
C PHE A 340 26.22 17.42 -7.45
N SER A 341 24.91 17.55 -7.61
CA SER A 341 24.11 18.52 -6.87
C SER A 341 22.63 18.11 -6.82
N LYS A 342 21.82 18.82 -6.02
CA LYS A 342 20.39 18.54 -5.89
C LYS A 342 19.69 18.58 -7.27
N PRO A 343 18.78 17.63 -7.55
CA PRO A 343 18.05 17.59 -8.81
C PRO A 343 17.02 18.71 -8.81
N ASN A 344 17.32 19.81 -9.49
CA ASN A 344 16.43 20.96 -9.61
C ASN A 344 16.41 21.49 -11.05
N LEU A 345 15.35 21.14 -11.76
CA LEU A 345 15.13 21.46 -13.16
C LEU A 345 14.16 22.63 -13.32
N THR A 346 14.56 23.64 -14.09
CA THR A 346 13.70 24.78 -14.44
C THR A 346 13.51 24.84 -15.95
N PHE A 347 12.26 24.97 -16.40
CA PHE A 347 11.93 25.19 -17.81
C PHE A 347 11.88 26.69 -18.10
N TYR A 348 12.38 27.08 -19.26
CA TYR A 348 12.32 28.45 -19.76
C TYR A 348 11.78 28.44 -21.19
N LYS A 349 10.61 29.06 -21.39
CA LYS A 349 9.99 29.17 -22.72
C LYS A 349 10.78 30.09 -23.66
N ASN A 350 11.39 31.16 -23.11
CA ASN A 350 12.18 32.11 -23.90
C ASN A 350 13.64 31.63 -24.04
N GLU A 351 14.10 31.47 -25.28
CA GLU A 351 15.44 30.96 -25.58
C GLU A 351 16.58 31.86 -25.09
N LYS A 352 16.41 33.19 -25.15
CA LYS A 352 17.44 34.12 -24.67
C LYS A 352 17.62 33.99 -23.15
N ILE A 353 16.51 33.92 -22.42
CA ILE A 353 16.51 33.73 -20.96
C ILE A 353 17.14 32.38 -20.61
N TYR A 354 16.74 31.30 -21.30
CA TYR A 354 17.35 29.97 -21.16
C TYR A 354 18.87 30.03 -21.31
N LYS A 355 19.39 30.64 -22.39
CA LYS A 355 20.84 30.73 -22.65
C LYS A 355 21.59 31.48 -21.55
N ILE A 356 21.01 32.56 -21.03
CA ILE A 356 21.58 33.32 -19.90
C ILE A 356 21.61 32.44 -18.66
N MET A 357 20.48 31.85 -18.29
CA MET A 357 20.36 31.04 -17.07
C MET A 357 21.22 29.78 -17.11
N SER A 358 21.33 29.12 -18.26
CA SER A 358 22.21 27.95 -18.47
C SER A 358 23.68 28.34 -18.24
N LYS A 359 24.14 29.46 -18.79
CA LYS A 359 25.50 29.97 -18.56
C LYS A 359 25.75 30.29 -17.09
N VAL A 360 24.80 30.95 -16.43
CA VAL A 360 24.90 31.28 -15.00
C VAL A 360 25.00 30.02 -14.14
N LYS A 361 24.13 29.02 -14.38
CA LYS A 361 24.15 27.77 -13.60
C LYS A 361 25.39 26.91 -13.85
N ASN A 362 26.02 27.00 -15.03
CA ASN A 362 27.24 26.25 -15.38
C ASN A 362 28.55 27.02 -15.10
N ALA A 363 28.48 28.30 -14.72
CA ALA A 363 29.65 29.14 -14.46
C ALA A 363 30.63 28.57 -13.41
N PRO A 364 30.18 28.01 -12.25
CA PRO A 364 31.11 27.46 -11.26
C PRO A 364 32.01 26.35 -11.80
N ALA A 365 31.48 25.48 -12.65
CA ALA A 365 32.25 24.40 -13.27
C ALA A 365 33.26 24.93 -14.30
N LEU A 366 32.89 25.98 -15.06
CA LEU A 366 33.81 26.66 -15.98
C LEU A 366 34.96 27.35 -15.22
N ILE A 367 34.65 28.02 -14.12
CA ILE A 367 35.64 28.66 -13.24
C ILE A 367 36.59 27.59 -12.68
N TYR A 368 36.06 26.50 -12.12
CA TYR A 368 36.87 25.39 -11.64
C TYR A 368 37.80 24.83 -12.72
N TYR A 369 37.30 24.66 -13.95
CA TYR A 369 38.12 24.19 -15.08
C TYR A 369 39.26 25.15 -15.43
N GLN A 370 39.00 26.45 -15.47
CA GLN A 370 40.00 27.47 -15.77
C GLN A 370 41.07 27.56 -14.67
N VAL A 371 40.64 27.53 -13.40
CA VAL A 371 41.53 27.57 -12.23
C VAL A 371 42.40 26.32 -12.17
N ALA A 372 41.80 25.13 -12.30
CA ALA A 372 42.54 23.86 -12.27
C ALA A 372 43.59 23.77 -13.39
N ASN A 373 43.30 24.28 -14.59
CA ASN A 373 44.27 24.29 -15.69
C ASN A 373 45.44 25.25 -15.46
N LYS A 374 45.20 26.42 -14.84
CA LYS A 374 46.25 27.42 -14.56
C LYS A 374 47.12 27.05 -13.36
N ILE A 375 46.51 26.65 -12.24
CA ILE A 375 47.20 26.52 -10.94
C ILE A 375 47.01 25.16 -10.26
N GLY A 376 46.20 24.26 -10.82
CA GLY A 376 45.91 22.95 -10.22
C GLY A 376 47.03 21.91 -10.44
N ASN A 377 47.10 20.92 -9.56
CA ASN A 377 47.98 19.76 -9.74
C ASN A 377 47.47 18.82 -10.85
N LYS A 378 48.25 17.78 -11.20
CA LYS A 378 47.93 16.85 -12.29
C LYS A 378 46.55 16.18 -12.11
N GLU A 379 46.18 15.83 -10.89
CA GLU A 379 44.88 15.22 -10.57
C GLU A 379 43.72 16.19 -10.75
N MET A 380 43.84 17.42 -10.23
CA MET A 380 42.84 18.48 -10.40
C MET A 380 42.60 18.79 -11.88
N LYS A 381 43.65 18.83 -12.70
CA LYS A 381 43.53 19.01 -14.16
C LYS A 381 42.75 17.86 -14.82
N ILE A 382 42.98 16.62 -14.39
CA ILE A 382 42.25 15.45 -14.90
C ILE A 382 40.77 15.50 -14.47
N GLN A 383 40.49 15.80 -13.20
CA GLN A 383 39.13 15.91 -12.67
C GLN A 383 38.34 17.05 -13.34
N ALA A 384 38.96 18.22 -13.50
CA ALA A 384 38.40 19.35 -14.22
C ALA A 384 38.06 19.02 -15.68
N LYS A 385 38.97 18.35 -16.40
CA LYS A 385 38.70 17.89 -17.78
C LYS A 385 37.55 16.88 -17.84
N ARG A 386 37.47 15.96 -16.88
CA ARG A 386 36.35 15.00 -16.80
C ARG A 386 35.02 15.70 -16.54
N LEU A 387 34.97 16.62 -15.56
CA LEU A 387 33.76 17.39 -15.24
C LEU A 387 33.31 18.22 -16.45
N ARG A 388 34.24 18.89 -17.14
CA ARG A 388 33.93 19.66 -18.34
C ARG A 388 33.32 18.78 -19.44
N LYS A 389 33.93 17.63 -19.71
CA LYS A 389 33.42 16.67 -20.71
C LYS A 389 32.02 16.15 -20.37
N ILE A 390 31.72 15.93 -19.09
CA ILE A 390 30.39 15.48 -18.63
C ILE A 390 29.36 16.59 -18.83
N ILE A 391 29.70 17.84 -18.51
CA ILE A 391 28.81 19.00 -18.72
C ILE A 391 28.57 19.25 -20.20
N ASP A 392 29.62 19.23 -21.03
CA ASP A 392 29.48 19.39 -22.49
C ASP A 392 28.55 18.31 -23.08
N ARG A 393 28.63 17.08 -22.55
CA ARG A 393 27.71 15.99 -22.93
C ARG A 393 26.28 16.28 -22.50
N ALA A 394 26.06 16.76 -21.27
CA ALA A 394 24.74 17.11 -20.77
C ALA A 394 24.08 18.26 -21.58
N GLU A 395 24.87 19.28 -21.95
CA GLU A 395 24.42 20.38 -22.82
C GLU A 395 24.04 19.86 -24.22
N SER A 396 24.88 19.01 -24.82
CA SER A 396 24.58 18.39 -26.12
C SER A 396 23.28 17.57 -26.11
N ILE A 397 23.00 16.83 -25.04
CA ILE A 397 21.76 16.05 -24.89
C ILE A 397 20.55 16.99 -24.87
N ASN A 398 20.64 18.09 -24.12
CA ASN A 398 19.58 19.09 -24.02
C ASN A 398 19.28 19.72 -25.38
N ASP A 399 20.31 20.14 -26.12
CA ASP A 399 20.13 20.74 -27.45
C ASP A 399 19.53 19.76 -28.46
N THR A 400 19.95 18.50 -28.43
CA THR A 400 19.44 17.45 -29.32
C THR A 400 17.98 17.13 -29.03
N PHE A 401 17.56 17.21 -27.76
CA PHE A 401 16.21 16.85 -27.33
C PHE A 401 15.23 18.03 -27.34
N LYS A 402 15.72 19.26 -27.43
CA LYS A 402 14.93 20.50 -27.44
C LYS A 402 13.66 20.44 -28.33
N PRO A 403 13.69 19.93 -29.59
CA PRO A 403 12.50 19.88 -30.42
C PRO A 403 11.32 19.10 -29.82
N PHE A 404 11.59 18.11 -28.95
CA PHE A 404 10.57 17.28 -28.29
C PHE A 404 10.00 17.90 -27.01
N VAL A 405 10.58 19.02 -26.57
CA VAL A 405 10.21 19.75 -25.35
C VAL A 405 9.48 21.05 -25.68
N ILE A 406 9.72 21.61 -26.88
CA ILE A 406 9.11 22.86 -27.34
C ILE A 406 7.88 22.64 -28.22
N ASN A 407 7.69 21.43 -28.75
CA ASN A 407 6.58 21.07 -29.64
C ASN A 407 5.71 19.98 -29.00
N GLU A 408 4.44 19.94 -29.42
CA GLU A 408 3.46 18.96 -28.98
C GLU A 408 2.84 18.26 -30.20
N TRP A 409 2.82 16.93 -30.14
CA TRP A 409 2.18 16.07 -31.13
C TRP A 409 1.20 15.14 -30.43
N ILE A 410 -0.02 15.05 -30.97
CA ILE A 410 -1.05 14.13 -30.51
C ILE A 410 -1.20 13.04 -31.57
N PHE A 411 -0.77 11.83 -31.24
CA PHE A 411 -0.81 10.70 -32.17
C PHE A 411 -2.13 9.95 -32.05
N ASP A 412 -2.82 9.80 -33.17
CA ASP A 412 -4.05 9.00 -33.28
C ASP A 412 -3.86 7.58 -32.72
N SER A 413 -4.89 7.04 -32.08
CA SER A 413 -4.89 5.72 -31.44
C SER A 413 -6.06 4.82 -31.90
N SER A 414 -6.66 5.15 -33.05
CA SER A 414 -7.81 4.44 -33.61
C SER A 414 -7.52 2.96 -33.85
N ASN A 415 -6.39 2.61 -34.44
CA ASN A 415 -6.00 1.23 -34.68
C ASN A 415 -5.60 0.51 -33.38
N SER A 416 -5.04 1.22 -32.40
CA SER A 416 -4.75 0.66 -31.07
C SER A 416 -6.02 0.14 -30.37
N ASN A 417 -7.15 0.85 -30.51
CA ASN A 417 -8.45 0.38 -29.98
C ASN A 417 -8.90 -0.94 -30.64
N LEU A 418 -8.61 -1.11 -31.93
CA LEU A 418 -8.92 -2.35 -32.64
C LEU A 418 -8.08 -3.52 -32.13
N LEU A 419 -6.79 -3.28 -31.86
CA LEU A 419 -5.89 -4.30 -31.29
C LEU A 419 -6.36 -4.75 -29.90
N ILE A 420 -6.75 -3.81 -29.03
CA ILE A 420 -7.25 -4.14 -27.68
C ILE A 420 -8.51 -5.01 -27.74
N LYS A 421 -9.42 -4.73 -28.68
CA LYS A 421 -10.63 -5.53 -28.92
C LYS A 421 -10.33 -6.90 -29.53
N PHE A 422 -9.26 -7.02 -30.31
CA PHE A 422 -8.82 -8.26 -30.91
C PHE A 422 -8.22 -9.26 -29.91
N LEU A 423 -7.60 -8.79 -28.82
CA LEU A 423 -7.01 -9.71 -27.84
C LEU A 423 -8.09 -10.45 -27.04
N SER A 424 -7.94 -11.77 -26.90
CA SER A 424 -8.75 -12.57 -25.98
C SER A 424 -8.40 -12.24 -24.51
N GLU A 425 -9.31 -12.52 -23.57
CA GLU A 425 -9.01 -12.33 -22.13
C GLU A 425 -7.78 -13.11 -21.68
N SER A 426 -7.53 -14.29 -22.27
CA SER A 426 -6.30 -15.06 -22.02
C SER A 426 -5.05 -14.35 -22.55
N ASP A 427 -5.10 -13.77 -23.76
CA ASP A 427 -3.97 -13.04 -24.34
C ASP A 427 -3.67 -11.77 -23.52
N LYS A 428 -4.70 -11.08 -23.01
CA LYS A 428 -4.57 -9.87 -22.15
C LYS A 428 -3.85 -10.12 -20.82
N GLN A 429 -3.77 -11.37 -20.35
CA GLN A 429 -2.98 -11.72 -19.16
C GLN A 429 -1.47 -11.66 -19.43
N TYR A 430 -1.06 -11.92 -20.67
CA TYR A 430 0.35 -11.99 -21.07
C TYR A 430 0.82 -10.76 -21.84
N PHE A 431 -0.06 -10.10 -22.60
CA PHE A 431 0.25 -8.98 -23.48
C PHE A 431 -0.55 -7.73 -23.06
N ASN A 432 0.16 -6.66 -22.74
CA ASN A 432 -0.42 -5.44 -22.20
C ASN A 432 -0.27 -4.28 -23.18
N ILE A 433 -1.32 -4.07 -23.98
CA ILE A 433 -1.37 -3.05 -25.03
C ILE A 433 -2.37 -1.93 -24.74
N ASP A 434 -2.86 -1.85 -23.50
CA ASP A 434 -3.77 -0.80 -23.04
C ASP A 434 -3.01 0.22 -22.19
N ILE A 435 -2.62 1.33 -22.81
CA ILE A 435 -1.80 2.37 -22.19
C ILE A 435 -2.55 3.16 -21.10
N GLU A 436 -3.89 3.15 -21.09
CA GLU A 436 -4.70 3.88 -20.10
C GLU A 436 -4.55 3.29 -18.69
N LYS A 437 -4.14 2.01 -18.60
CA LYS A 437 -3.86 1.34 -17.33
C LYS A 437 -2.51 1.76 -16.71
N LEU A 438 -1.68 2.51 -17.42
CA LEU A 438 -0.36 2.94 -16.93
C LEU A 438 -0.49 4.10 -15.95
N ASN A 439 -0.06 3.91 -14.70
CA ASN A 439 0.10 5.01 -13.74
C ASN A 439 1.46 5.70 -13.98
N TRP A 440 1.43 6.92 -14.53
CA TRP A 440 2.64 7.66 -14.88
C TRP A 440 3.60 7.92 -13.73
N ARG A 441 3.09 8.26 -12.54
CA ARG A 441 3.93 8.55 -11.36
C ARG A 441 4.72 7.31 -10.95
N GLN A 442 4.05 6.17 -10.75
CA GLN A 442 4.70 4.91 -10.39
C GLN A 442 5.67 4.44 -11.48
N TYR A 443 5.29 4.57 -12.74
CA TYR A 443 6.15 4.22 -13.87
C TYR A 443 7.42 5.07 -13.88
N LEU A 444 7.31 6.39 -13.73
CA LEU A 444 8.45 7.30 -13.72
C LEU A 444 9.36 7.07 -12.50
N GLU A 445 8.81 6.73 -11.33
CA GLU A 445 9.62 6.33 -10.16
C GLU A 445 10.42 5.05 -10.45
N ARG A 446 9.77 4.02 -11.00
CA ARG A 446 10.44 2.77 -11.43
C ARG A 446 11.45 3.00 -12.54
N PHE A 447 11.18 3.91 -13.46
CA PHE A 447 12.11 4.30 -14.51
C PHE A 447 13.37 4.91 -13.88
N ASN A 448 13.24 5.87 -12.96
CA ASN A 448 14.39 6.47 -12.30
C ASN A 448 15.16 5.48 -11.42
N TRP A 449 14.46 4.58 -10.73
CA TRP A 449 15.08 3.45 -10.03
C TRP A 449 15.83 2.52 -10.97
N GLY A 450 15.26 2.25 -12.14
CA GLY A 450 15.88 1.50 -13.23
C GLY A 450 17.20 2.12 -13.68
N ILE A 451 17.22 3.44 -13.85
CA ILE A 451 18.45 4.19 -14.15
C ILE A 451 19.49 3.99 -13.03
N GLN A 452 19.12 4.10 -11.75
CA GLN A 452 20.07 3.86 -10.66
C GLN A 452 20.59 2.42 -10.62
N LYS A 453 19.69 1.44 -10.73
CA LYS A 453 20.02 0.03 -10.61
C LYS A 453 20.82 -0.49 -11.81
N TYR A 454 20.33 -0.24 -13.03
CA TYR A 454 20.87 -0.89 -14.23
C TYR A 454 21.94 -0.04 -14.93
N ILE A 455 21.84 1.30 -14.88
CA ILE A 455 22.81 2.19 -15.52
C ILE A 455 23.93 2.59 -14.55
N LEU A 456 23.60 3.09 -13.36
CA LEU A 456 24.61 3.48 -12.36
C LEU A 456 25.19 2.29 -11.60
N LYS A 457 24.47 1.16 -11.55
CA LYS A 457 24.82 -0.02 -10.74
C LYS A 457 24.96 0.30 -9.25
N ASP A 458 24.20 1.29 -8.78
CA ASP A 458 24.12 1.61 -7.36
C ASP A 458 23.26 0.56 -6.62
N GLN A 459 23.44 0.44 -5.30
CA GLN A 459 22.49 -0.26 -4.42
C GLN A 459 21.19 0.58 -4.32
N ALA A 460 20.41 0.59 -5.39
CA ALA A 460 19.15 1.30 -5.44
C ALA A 460 18.19 0.68 -4.41
N ARG A 461 17.58 1.52 -3.55
CA ARG A 461 16.53 1.10 -2.60
C ARG A 461 15.47 0.35 -3.38
N GLU A 462 15.17 -0.90 -3.03
CA GLU A 462 14.10 -1.64 -3.69
C GLU A 462 12.77 -0.87 -3.50
N LEU A 463 12.12 -0.52 -4.60
CA LEU A 463 10.80 0.12 -4.60
C LEU A 463 9.67 -0.80 -4.09
N ASN A 464 10.01 -1.95 -3.50
CA ASN A 464 9.06 -2.83 -2.81
C ASN A 464 8.63 -2.28 -1.44
N GLU A 465 9.19 -1.16 -0.99
CA GLU A 465 8.52 -0.35 0.02
C GLU A 465 7.29 0.32 -0.60
N GLN A 466 6.16 -0.41 -0.62
CA GLN A 466 4.82 0.15 -0.81
C GLN A 466 4.50 1.25 0.23
N SER A 467 5.33 1.35 1.27
CA SER A 467 5.24 2.35 2.31
C SER A 467 6.13 3.57 2.04
N THR A 468 5.53 4.71 1.76
CA THR A 468 6.22 6.00 1.72
C THR A 468 6.31 6.57 3.13
N ASP A 469 7.46 7.13 3.52
CA ASP A 469 7.59 7.79 4.83
C ASP A 469 7.27 9.29 4.74
N VAL A 470 6.17 9.66 5.39
CA VAL A 470 5.58 10.99 5.45
C VAL A 470 6.51 12.02 6.12
N LEU A 471 7.41 11.58 7.01
CA LEU A 471 8.37 12.44 7.70
C LEU A 471 9.64 12.68 6.86
N SER A 472 10.24 11.64 6.25
CA SER A 472 11.46 11.79 5.44
C SER A 472 11.26 12.57 4.15
N GLN A 473 10.05 12.63 3.58
CA GLN A 473 9.74 13.57 2.48
C GLN A 473 10.07 15.03 2.85
N ARG A 474 10.20 15.34 4.14
CA ARG A 474 10.32 16.69 4.67
C ARG A 474 11.58 16.95 5.49
N ASN A 475 12.59 16.07 5.42
CA ASN A 475 13.93 16.35 5.97
C ASN A 475 14.68 17.39 5.11
N GLN A 476 14.12 18.59 4.97
CA GLN A 476 14.79 19.75 4.40
C GLN A 476 15.39 20.59 5.54
N GLN A 477 16.67 20.96 5.37
CA GLN A 477 17.58 21.43 6.42
C GLN A 477 17.30 22.85 6.98
N SER A 478 16.14 23.48 6.72
CA SER A 478 15.87 24.86 7.20
C SER A 478 14.54 25.00 7.94
N TYR A 479 14.55 25.82 9.00
CA TYR A 479 13.35 26.15 9.80
C TYR A 479 12.21 26.73 8.95
N PHE A 480 12.55 27.54 7.94
CA PHE A 480 11.60 28.23 7.07
C PHE A 480 10.94 27.31 6.04
N SER A 481 11.58 26.20 5.65
CA SER A 481 11.02 25.24 4.69
C SER A 481 9.72 24.59 5.19
N ASP A 482 9.61 24.34 6.49
CA ASP A 482 8.38 23.79 7.09
C ASP A 482 7.24 24.83 7.13
N ILE A 483 7.57 26.12 7.28
CA ILE A 483 6.58 27.21 7.23
C ILE A 483 6.06 27.35 5.81
N GLU A 484 6.94 27.38 4.81
CA GLU A 484 6.57 27.43 3.39
C GLU A 484 5.73 26.20 2.99
N TRP A 485 6.08 25.01 3.50
CA TRP A 485 5.27 23.81 3.32
C TRP A 485 3.86 23.98 3.92
N CYS A 486 3.73 24.46 5.16
CA CYS A 486 2.42 24.68 5.77
C CYS A 486 1.58 25.70 5.03
N LEU A 487 2.20 26.76 4.49
CA LEU A 487 1.49 27.78 3.71
C LEU A 487 1.04 27.24 2.34
N SER A 488 1.82 26.35 1.72
CA SER A 488 1.56 25.80 0.38
C SER A 488 0.76 24.49 0.36
N ASN A 489 0.51 23.88 1.53
CA ASN A 489 -0.22 22.63 1.68
C ASN A 489 -1.53 22.81 2.46
N GLY A 490 -2.32 21.74 2.49
CA GLY A 490 -3.70 21.77 2.92
C GLY A 490 -4.63 22.39 1.87
N GLN A 491 -5.82 21.81 1.72
CA GLN A 491 -6.83 22.33 0.82
C GLN A 491 -7.63 23.43 1.53
N ASP A 492 -7.64 24.64 0.99
CA ASP A 492 -8.53 25.70 1.47
C ASP A 492 -9.96 25.39 1.01
N PHE A 493 -10.90 25.31 1.96
CA PHE A 493 -12.33 25.24 1.67
C PHE A 493 -13.11 26.06 2.70
N LYS A 494 -14.22 26.66 2.26
CA LYS A 494 -15.09 27.45 3.13
C LYS A 494 -16.09 26.52 3.81
N THR A 495 -16.14 26.55 5.13
CA THR A 495 -17.24 26.01 5.93
C THR A 495 -18.16 27.15 6.36
N LYS A 496 -19.40 26.83 6.71
CA LYS A 496 -20.26 27.80 7.40
C LYS A 496 -19.64 28.19 8.74
N THR A 497 -19.91 29.40 9.17
CA THR A 497 -19.50 29.89 10.49
C THR A 497 -20.25 29.13 11.58
N THR A 498 -19.66 29.04 12.78
CA THR A 498 -20.32 28.39 13.93
C THR A 498 -21.69 29.02 14.22
N LYS A 499 -21.85 30.34 14.07
CA LYS A 499 -23.14 31.03 14.25
C LYS A 499 -24.20 30.57 13.25
N GLU A 500 -23.83 30.43 11.98
CA GLU A 500 -24.72 29.92 10.94
C GLU A 500 -25.10 28.46 11.20
N GLN A 501 -24.15 27.63 11.62
CA GLN A 501 -24.42 26.23 11.98
C GLN A 501 -25.37 26.13 13.17
N ILE A 502 -25.16 26.92 14.24
CA ILE A 502 -26.06 26.98 15.40
C ILE A 502 -27.46 27.33 14.95
N SER A 503 -27.61 28.37 14.14
CA SER A 503 -28.91 28.79 13.62
C SER A 503 -29.60 27.68 12.83
N LEU A 504 -28.88 26.99 11.93
CA LEU A 504 -29.45 25.93 11.10
C LEU A 504 -29.90 24.71 11.93
N VAL A 505 -29.10 24.30 12.92
CA VAL A 505 -29.44 23.15 13.78
C VAL A 505 -30.59 23.49 14.72
N MET A 506 -30.54 24.66 15.39
CA MET A 506 -31.60 25.09 16.31
C MET A 506 -32.94 25.29 15.60
N ASN A 507 -32.93 25.80 14.37
CA ASN A 507 -34.15 25.99 13.57
C ASN A 507 -34.60 24.74 12.81
N SER A 508 -33.92 23.60 12.95
CA SER A 508 -34.36 22.35 12.33
C SER A 508 -35.70 21.89 12.93
N GLN A 509 -36.58 21.33 12.10
CA GLN A 509 -37.89 20.85 12.53
C GLN A 509 -37.78 19.84 13.69
N ARG A 510 -36.76 18.97 13.65
CA ARG A 510 -36.53 17.95 14.68
C ARG A 510 -36.18 18.58 16.03
N VAL A 511 -35.24 19.53 16.07
CA VAL A 511 -34.87 20.23 17.32
C VAL A 511 -36.05 21.03 17.85
N GLN A 512 -36.76 21.77 16.99
CA GLN A 512 -37.94 22.55 17.38
C GLN A 512 -39.07 21.67 17.95
N SER A 513 -39.29 20.48 17.40
CA SER A 513 -40.28 19.54 17.92
C SER A 513 -39.94 19.04 19.33
N VAL A 514 -38.66 18.73 19.59
CA VAL A 514 -38.18 18.29 20.91
C VAL A 514 -38.22 19.43 21.92
N ILE A 515 -37.89 20.66 21.51
CA ILE A 515 -38.03 21.84 22.38
C ILE A 515 -39.50 22.00 22.81
N LYS A 516 -40.46 21.90 21.87
CA LYS A 516 -41.90 21.97 22.19
C LYS A 516 -42.32 20.86 23.15
N GLN A 517 -41.91 19.61 22.90
CA GLN A 517 -42.19 18.49 23.79
C GLN A 517 -41.66 18.73 25.21
N LEU A 518 -40.42 19.21 25.35
CA LEU A 518 -39.82 19.48 26.66
C LEU A 518 -40.48 20.65 27.39
N VAL A 519 -40.99 21.66 26.67
CA VAL A 519 -41.80 22.73 27.25
C VAL A 519 -43.09 22.15 27.82
N GLU A 520 -43.79 21.30 27.09
CA GLU A 520 -45.04 20.66 27.53
C GLU A 520 -44.85 19.71 28.73
N GLU A 521 -43.79 18.91 28.73
CA GLU A 521 -43.48 18.00 29.83
C GLU A 521 -43.12 18.76 31.11
N LYS A 522 -42.28 19.81 30.99
CA LYS A 522 -41.94 20.65 32.14
C LYS A 522 -43.13 21.46 32.63
N SER A 523 -43.97 22.01 31.74
CA SER A 523 -45.15 22.77 32.16
C SER A 523 -46.14 21.90 32.95
N LYS A 524 -46.30 20.62 32.59
CA LYS A 524 -47.13 19.66 33.35
C LYS A 524 -46.58 19.35 34.74
N LYS A 525 -45.24 19.37 34.92
CA LYS A 525 -44.58 19.06 36.20
C LYS A 525 -44.67 20.20 37.23
N TYR A 526 -44.87 21.45 36.80
CA TYR A 526 -44.88 22.65 37.65
C TYR A 526 -46.31 23.18 37.96
N GLN A 527 -47.30 22.31 38.15
CA GLN A 527 -48.73 22.64 38.35
C GLN A 527 -49.10 23.60 39.53
N GLN A 528 -48.16 24.28 40.20
CA GLN A 528 -48.44 25.16 41.34
C GLN A 528 -47.75 26.55 41.32
N THR A 529 -47.22 27.04 40.20
CA THR A 529 -46.79 28.45 40.13
C THR A 529 -46.98 29.01 38.73
N THR A 530 -47.36 30.29 38.63
CA THR A 530 -47.60 31.05 37.40
C THR A 530 -46.35 31.11 36.52
N LEU A 531 -46.05 30.02 35.80
CA LEU A 531 -44.85 29.90 34.98
C LEU A 531 -45.13 30.54 33.60
N ASN A 532 -44.35 31.57 33.25
CA ASN A 532 -44.41 32.16 31.91
C ASN A 532 -43.84 31.16 30.88
N LEU A 533 -44.72 30.63 30.01
CA LEU A 533 -44.38 29.65 28.98
C LEU A 533 -43.34 30.16 27.98
N GLU A 534 -43.36 31.45 27.64
CA GLU A 534 -42.36 32.06 26.74
C GLU A 534 -40.98 32.05 27.40
N LYS A 535 -40.90 32.34 28.70
CA LYS A 535 -39.64 32.32 29.45
C LYS A 535 -39.08 30.90 29.58
N LEU A 536 -39.94 29.89 29.74
CA LEU A 536 -39.53 28.48 29.74
C LEU A 536 -39.00 28.05 28.37
N HIS A 537 -39.66 28.45 27.29
CA HIS A 537 -39.20 28.19 25.92
C HIS A 537 -37.83 28.82 25.66
N GLN A 538 -37.65 30.10 25.99
CA GLN A 538 -36.37 30.81 25.88
C GLN A 538 -35.25 30.14 26.70
N ASN A 539 -35.55 29.63 27.90
CA ASN A 539 -34.58 28.93 28.72
C ASN A 539 -34.12 27.61 28.08
N ILE A 540 -35.03 26.83 27.50
CA ILE A 540 -34.69 25.57 26.83
C ILE A 540 -33.94 25.84 25.52
N GLU A 541 -34.33 26.87 24.78
CA GLU A 541 -33.63 27.31 23.57
C GLU A 541 -32.20 27.76 23.90
N LYS A 542 -32.03 28.56 24.96
CA LYS A 542 -30.71 28.94 25.48
C LYS A 542 -29.88 27.72 25.88
N GLN A 543 -30.47 26.73 26.56
CA GLN A 543 -29.78 25.47 26.86
C GLN A 543 -29.32 24.76 25.58
N GLY A 544 -30.12 24.79 24.51
CA GLY A 544 -29.74 24.26 23.20
C GLY A 544 -28.57 25.00 22.57
N ILE A 545 -28.56 26.34 22.65
CA ILE A 545 -27.43 27.17 22.18
C ILE A 545 -26.15 26.86 22.96
N ASP A 546 -26.23 26.80 24.30
CA ASP A 546 -25.09 26.46 25.16
C ASP A 546 -24.51 25.07 24.80
N ILE A 547 -25.38 24.09 24.50
CA ILE A 547 -24.97 22.77 24.00
C ILE A 547 -24.20 22.92 22.68
N CYS A 548 -24.72 23.70 21.72
CA CYS A 548 -24.08 23.88 20.42
C CYS A 548 -22.73 24.59 20.53
N GLU A 549 -22.61 25.63 21.37
CA GLU A 549 -21.36 26.36 21.61
C GLU A 549 -20.27 25.48 22.23
N VAL A 550 -20.65 24.48 23.03
CA VAL A 550 -19.72 23.51 23.59
C VAL A 550 -19.37 22.41 22.59
N MET A 551 -20.33 21.98 21.77
CA MET A 551 -20.21 20.84 20.87
C MET A 551 -19.51 21.18 19.55
N PHE A 552 -19.89 22.27 18.89
CA PHE A 552 -19.59 22.48 17.46
C PHE A 552 -18.12 22.82 17.21
N ALA A 553 -17.63 22.39 16.05
CA ALA A 553 -16.34 22.79 15.52
C ALA A 553 -16.36 24.26 15.04
N ASN A 554 -15.17 24.85 14.92
CA ASN A 554 -14.98 26.20 14.38
C ASN A 554 -13.81 26.22 13.39
N TYR A 555 -13.96 25.52 12.27
CA TYR A 555 -12.89 25.23 11.32
C TYR A 555 -12.14 26.49 10.86
N ASN A 556 -10.82 26.54 11.08
CA ASN A 556 -9.97 27.67 10.76
C ASN A 556 -8.64 27.20 10.16
N MET A 557 -8.46 27.46 8.86
CA MET A 557 -7.31 26.98 8.13
C MET A 557 -5.97 27.62 8.56
N GLY A 558 -6.00 28.87 9.07
CA GLY A 558 -4.80 29.50 9.63
C GLY A 558 -4.30 28.77 10.87
N VAL A 559 -5.22 28.36 11.75
CA VAL A 559 -4.88 27.55 12.94
C VAL A 559 -4.42 26.16 12.53
N ILE A 560 -5.06 25.52 11.55
CA ILE A 560 -4.64 24.20 11.04
C ILE A 560 -3.21 24.23 10.49
N ARG A 561 -2.85 25.25 9.70
CA ARG A 561 -1.48 25.40 9.16
C ARG A 561 -0.45 25.59 10.27
N MET A 562 -0.75 26.42 11.27
CA MET A 562 0.11 26.61 12.45
C MET A 562 0.25 25.32 13.26
N PHE A 563 -0.85 24.59 13.45
CA PHE A 563 -0.87 23.34 14.18
C PHE A 563 -0.13 22.22 13.43
N ALA A 564 -0.28 22.13 12.10
CA ALA A 564 0.45 21.18 11.25
C ALA A 564 1.97 21.42 11.30
N TRP A 565 2.40 22.70 11.33
CA TRP A 565 3.80 23.06 11.55
C TRP A 565 4.30 22.52 12.90
N PHE A 566 3.56 22.77 13.98
CA PHE A 566 3.91 22.31 15.33
C PHE A 566 3.98 20.77 15.42
N ILE A 567 2.94 20.07 14.94
CA ILE A 567 2.88 18.61 14.92
C ILE A 567 4.02 18.01 14.10
N THR A 568 4.41 18.63 12.98
CA THR A 568 5.57 18.18 12.19
C THR A 568 6.86 18.16 13.02
N LYS A 569 7.08 19.18 13.87
CA LYS A 569 8.25 19.23 14.75
C LYS A 569 8.20 18.15 15.82
N VAL A 570 7.04 17.98 16.45
CA VAL A 570 6.83 16.95 17.48
C VAL A 570 7.05 15.56 16.89
N PHE A 571 6.45 15.25 15.74
CA PHE A 571 6.54 13.92 15.13
C PHE A 571 7.95 13.56 14.68
N ARG A 572 8.72 14.49 14.08
CA ARG A 572 10.14 14.23 13.74
C ARG A 572 11.02 14.00 14.96
N GLN A 573 10.63 14.55 16.10
CA GLN A 573 11.38 14.42 17.33
C GLN A 573 11.12 13.08 18.03
N ILE A 574 9.86 12.59 18.02
CA ILE A 574 9.46 11.40 18.80
C ILE A 574 9.32 10.12 17.96
N TYR A 575 9.18 10.21 16.64
CA TYR A 575 9.05 9.06 15.74
C TYR A 575 10.16 9.04 14.69
N GLU A 576 10.64 7.84 14.37
CA GLU A 576 11.64 7.65 13.31
C GLU A 576 11.03 7.85 11.92
N LYS A 577 9.84 7.27 11.70
CA LYS A 577 9.14 7.23 10.40
C LYS A 577 7.64 7.14 10.60
N VAL A 578 6.88 7.74 9.69
CA VAL A 578 5.44 7.55 9.52
C VAL A 578 5.20 6.97 8.13
N GLN A 579 5.11 5.65 8.05
CA GLN A 579 5.01 4.86 6.85
C GLN A 579 3.56 4.72 6.38
N ILE A 580 3.28 4.97 5.10
CA ILE A 580 1.93 4.95 4.54
C ILE A 580 1.86 4.26 3.18
N ASN A 581 0.74 3.61 2.87
CA ASN A 581 0.47 3.08 1.52
C ASN A 581 0.06 4.23 0.57
N GLU A 582 1.03 4.85 -0.10
CA GLU A 582 0.83 6.05 -0.95
C GLU A 582 -0.19 5.88 -2.10
N PRO A 583 -0.27 4.73 -2.82
CA PRO A 583 -1.30 4.49 -3.83
C PRO A 583 -2.74 4.80 -3.39
N ALA A 584 -3.12 4.44 -2.15
CA ALA A 584 -4.47 4.68 -1.65
C ALA A 584 -4.76 6.18 -1.48
N LEU A 585 -3.77 6.97 -1.06
CA LEU A 585 -3.93 8.43 -0.92
C LEU A 585 -4.05 9.14 -2.28
N LEU A 586 -3.38 8.62 -3.32
CA LEU A 586 -3.51 9.16 -4.67
C LEU A 586 -4.92 8.91 -5.24
N GLU A 587 -5.57 7.80 -4.86
CA GLU A 587 -6.97 7.57 -5.19
C GLU A 587 -7.88 8.60 -4.51
N LEU A 588 -7.63 8.91 -3.23
CA LEU A 588 -8.37 9.93 -2.48
C LEU A 588 -8.21 11.34 -3.05
N GLN A 589 -7.03 11.69 -3.59
CA GLN A 589 -6.82 12.99 -4.24
C GLN A 589 -7.73 13.19 -5.46
N ASN A 590 -8.12 12.11 -6.14
CA ASN A 590 -8.97 12.13 -7.32
C ASN A 590 -10.42 11.74 -6.99
N TYR A 591 -10.80 11.71 -5.71
CA TYR A 591 -12.13 11.32 -5.28
C TYR A 591 -13.19 12.37 -5.69
N ASP A 592 -14.15 11.95 -6.52
CA ASP A 592 -15.26 12.81 -6.95
C ASP A 592 -16.37 12.86 -5.88
N GLN A 593 -16.31 13.88 -5.03
CA GLN A 593 -17.28 14.12 -3.97
C GLN A 593 -18.70 14.34 -4.49
N LYS A 594 -18.87 14.91 -5.70
CA LYS A 594 -20.21 15.27 -6.20
C LYS A 594 -21.05 14.05 -6.54
N THR A 595 -20.41 12.99 -7.02
CA THR A 595 -21.11 11.75 -7.40
C THR A 595 -21.12 10.72 -6.28
N ARG A 596 -20.09 10.71 -5.42
CA ARG A 596 -19.90 9.67 -4.38
C ARG A 596 -20.23 10.13 -2.94
N GLY A 597 -20.56 11.40 -2.76
CA GLY A 597 -20.89 11.99 -1.46
C GLY A 597 -19.69 12.16 -0.52
N PRO A 598 -19.91 12.51 0.77
CA PRO A 598 -18.85 12.77 1.74
C PRO A 598 -18.02 11.50 2.07
N LEU A 599 -16.73 11.71 2.36
CA LEU A 599 -15.84 10.66 2.88
C LEU A 599 -15.92 10.55 4.40
N ILE A 600 -16.02 9.32 4.88
CA ILE A 600 -16.10 8.98 6.30
C ILE A 600 -14.86 8.15 6.66
N PHE A 601 -13.95 8.73 7.43
CA PHE A 601 -12.74 8.06 7.89
C PHE A 601 -13.02 7.32 9.20
N MET A 602 -12.70 6.02 9.21
CA MET A 602 -12.87 5.17 10.40
C MET A 602 -11.53 4.56 10.81
N PRO A 603 -10.69 5.29 11.55
CA PRO A 603 -9.43 4.77 12.04
C PRO A 603 -9.58 3.77 13.20
N THR A 604 -8.57 2.91 13.39
CA THR A 604 -8.37 2.18 14.65
C THR A 604 -8.06 3.14 15.79
N HIS A 605 -8.45 2.80 17.02
CA HIS A 605 -8.26 3.63 18.20
C HIS A 605 -7.29 2.96 19.20
N ARG A 606 -6.01 3.26 19.03
CA ARG A 606 -4.88 2.75 19.83
C ARG A 606 -4.20 3.85 20.64
N SER A 607 -4.18 5.10 20.18
CA SER A 607 -3.48 6.21 20.83
C SER A 607 -4.25 7.53 20.70
N TYR A 608 -4.01 8.49 21.61
CA TYR A 608 -4.42 9.88 21.40
C TYR A 608 -3.86 10.52 20.13
N ILE A 609 -2.76 9.99 19.62
CA ILE A 609 -2.17 10.44 18.35
C ILE A 609 -3.08 10.11 17.16
N ASP A 610 -3.97 9.12 17.27
CA ASP A 610 -4.82 8.70 16.14
C ASP A 610 -5.71 9.85 15.63
N PHE A 611 -6.27 10.65 16.55
CA PHE A 611 -7.11 11.82 16.25
C PHE A 611 -6.41 12.86 15.36
N ILE A 612 -5.08 12.95 15.44
CA ILE A 612 -4.29 13.93 14.69
C ILE A 612 -3.53 13.30 13.54
N MET A 613 -3.31 11.97 13.56
CA MET A 613 -2.50 11.28 12.55
C MET A 613 -3.16 11.33 11.17
N CYS A 614 -4.45 11.00 11.08
CA CYS A 614 -5.21 11.07 9.82
C CYS A 614 -5.19 12.49 9.25
N SER A 615 -5.53 13.48 10.07
CA SER A 615 -5.49 14.90 9.71
C SER A 615 -4.11 15.35 9.23
N TYR A 616 -3.04 14.91 9.90
CA TYR A 616 -1.66 15.19 9.51
C TYR A 616 -1.32 14.60 8.14
N VAL A 617 -1.65 13.32 7.91
CA VAL A 617 -1.42 12.64 6.64
C VAL A 617 -2.22 13.34 5.53
N PHE A 618 -3.51 13.60 5.73
CA PHE A 618 -4.36 14.24 4.72
C PHE A 618 -3.91 15.66 4.38
N PHE A 619 -3.57 16.48 5.38
CA PHE A 619 -2.99 17.80 5.16
C PHE A 619 -1.74 17.73 4.28
N SER A 620 -0.90 16.70 4.50
CA SER A 620 0.35 16.48 3.77
C SER A 620 0.16 16.05 2.33
N TYR A 621 -0.98 15.44 2.01
CA TYR A 621 -1.37 15.03 0.66
C TYR A 621 -2.40 15.98 0.04
N LYS A 622 -2.60 17.19 0.59
CA LYS A 622 -3.59 18.17 0.11
C LYS A 622 -5.02 17.63 0.02
N ILE A 623 -5.34 16.69 0.90
CA ILE A 623 -6.69 16.17 1.10
C ILE A 623 -7.34 17.05 2.20
N LYS A 624 -8.62 17.37 2.04
CA LYS A 624 -9.44 18.09 3.02
C LYS A 624 -9.36 17.42 4.40
N CYS A 625 -9.03 18.19 5.44
CA CYS A 625 -9.02 17.64 6.81
C CYS A 625 -10.46 17.37 7.29
N PRO A 626 -10.68 16.29 8.04
CA PRO A 626 -12.01 15.91 8.50
C PRO A 626 -12.49 16.70 9.71
N HIS A 627 -13.81 16.69 9.90
CA HIS A 627 -14.42 17.00 11.18
C HIS A 627 -14.29 15.76 12.09
N ILE A 628 -13.77 15.94 13.30
CA ILE A 628 -13.37 14.82 14.15
C ILE A 628 -14.32 14.72 15.35
N ALA A 629 -14.94 13.57 15.54
CA ALA A 629 -15.75 13.29 16.73
C ALA A 629 -14.83 13.04 17.94
N ALA A 630 -14.68 14.05 18.81
CA ALA A 630 -13.78 14.01 19.95
C ALA A 630 -14.52 13.75 21.29
N ALA A 631 -13.84 13.08 22.21
CA ALA A 631 -14.35 12.80 23.56
C ALA A 631 -14.32 14.05 24.45
N GLU A 632 -15.17 14.09 25.47
CA GLU A 632 -15.26 15.21 26.41
C GLU A 632 -14.02 15.40 27.30
N ASP A 633 -13.14 14.39 27.42
CA ASP A 633 -11.93 14.47 28.25
C ASP A 633 -11.06 15.70 27.89
N PHE A 634 -10.99 16.04 26.61
CA PHE A 634 -10.21 17.17 26.11
C PHE A 634 -10.76 18.53 26.55
N LEU A 635 -12.06 18.64 26.88
CA LEU A 635 -12.70 19.90 27.27
C LEU A 635 -12.14 20.50 28.56
N SER A 636 -11.55 19.66 29.42
CA SER A 636 -10.93 20.10 30.68
C SER A 636 -9.51 20.67 30.54
N MET A 637 -8.90 20.60 29.35
CA MET A 637 -7.53 21.07 29.10
C MET A 637 -7.52 22.55 28.70
N ALA A 638 -6.59 23.34 29.22
CA ALA A 638 -6.47 24.75 28.85
C ALA A 638 -6.01 24.90 27.39
N LEU A 639 -6.65 25.79 26.61
CA LEU A 639 -6.36 26.13 25.21
C LEU A 639 -6.54 25.00 24.17
N ILE A 640 -6.39 23.72 24.55
CA ILE A 640 -6.53 22.56 23.66
C ILE A 640 -7.92 22.47 23.00
N PRO A 641 -9.07 22.65 23.70
CA PRO A 641 -10.39 22.63 23.08
C PRO A 641 -10.52 23.64 21.95
N THR A 642 -9.97 24.85 22.14
CA THR A 642 -10.03 25.92 21.15
C THR A 642 -9.25 25.54 19.89
N ILE A 643 -8.04 24.99 20.04
CA ILE A 643 -7.20 24.54 18.91
C ILE A 643 -7.85 23.35 18.19
N LEU A 644 -8.39 22.38 18.94
CA LEU A 644 -9.05 21.22 18.36
C LEU A 644 -10.33 21.60 17.60
N ARG A 645 -11.18 22.48 18.14
CA ARG A 645 -12.35 23.02 17.40
C ARG A 645 -11.93 23.78 16.15
N ALA A 646 -10.87 24.58 16.27
CA ALA A 646 -10.29 25.28 15.13
C ALA A 646 -9.75 24.33 14.05
N SER A 647 -9.39 23.11 14.44
CA SER A 647 -8.91 22.06 13.54
C SER A 647 -10.02 21.12 13.04
N GLY A 648 -11.30 21.38 13.37
CA GLY A 648 -12.45 20.58 12.92
C GLY A 648 -13.01 19.61 13.95
N ALA A 649 -12.47 19.54 15.17
CA ALA A 649 -13.01 18.65 16.20
C ALA A 649 -14.33 19.19 16.78
N PHE A 650 -15.30 18.29 16.99
CA PHE A 650 -16.53 18.55 17.73
C PHE A 650 -16.66 17.56 18.89
N PHE A 651 -17.21 18.01 20.02
CA PHE A 651 -17.15 17.27 21.28
C PHE A 651 -18.47 16.59 21.62
N LEU A 652 -18.41 15.29 21.89
CA LEU A 652 -19.55 14.52 22.38
C LEU A 652 -19.43 14.13 23.86
N LYS A 653 -20.53 14.31 24.60
CA LYS A 653 -20.70 13.89 25.99
C LYS A 653 -21.56 12.64 26.05
N ARG A 654 -20.95 11.49 26.32
CA ARG A 654 -21.62 10.18 26.19
C ARG A 654 -22.82 10.03 27.12
N LYS A 655 -22.66 10.42 28.38
CA LYS A 655 -23.75 10.37 29.36
C LYS A 655 -24.95 11.24 28.93
N GLN A 656 -24.69 12.41 28.33
CA GLN A 656 -25.76 13.27 27.82
C GLN A 656 -26.42 12.72 26.54
N LEU A 657 -25.72 11.93 25.72
CA LEU A 657 -26.35 11.25 24.56
C LEU A 657 -27.37 10.19 25.00
N GLU A 658 -27.19 9.62 26.19
CA GLU A 658 -28.09 8.63 26.77
C GLU A 658 -29.24 9.30 27.53
N ASP A 659 -28.92 10.28 28.38
CA ASP A 659 -29.87 10.84 29.36
C ASP A 659 -30.62 12.09 28.88
N ASN A 660 -30.13 12.80 27.84
CA ASN A 660 -30.67 14.10 27.43
C ASN A 660 -31.13 14.09 25.95
N ILE A 661 -32.46 14.06 25.77
CA ILE A 661 -33.10 14.04 24.45
C ILE A 661 -32.79 15.28 23.60
N LEU A 662 -32.66 16.47 24.20
CA LEU A 662 -32.29 17.70 23.48
C LEU A 662 -30.86 17.60 22.96
N TYR A 663 -29.92 17.17 23.81
CA TYR A 663 -28.52 16.97 23.44
C TYR A 663 -28.38 15.96 22.30
N LYS A 664 -29.04 14.80 22.42
CA LYS A 664 -29.06 13.76 21.39
C LYS A 664 -29.60 14.26 20.05
N THR A 665 -30.65 15.07 20.09
CA THR A 665 -31.29 15.61 18.88
C THR A 665 -30.42 16.66 18.20
N ILE A 666 -29.81 17.57 18.97
CA ILE A 666 -28.85 18.56 18.47
C ILE A 666 -27.64 17.87 17.86
N PHE A 667 -27.08 16.87 18.54
CA PHE A 667 -25.95 16.07 18.05
C PHE A 667 -26.28 15.40 16.71
N TYR A 668 -27.44 14.75 16.64
CA TYR A 668 -27.90 14.09 15.41
C TYR A 668 -27.98 15.08 14.24
N GLU A 669 -28.66 16.22 14.43
CA GLU A 669 -28.82 17.18 13.33
C GLU A 669 -27.52 17.90 12.98
N TYR A 670 -26.62 18.10 13.94
CA TYR A 670 -25.30 18.65 13.65
C TYR A 670 -24.47 17.72 12.75
N VAL A 671 -24.41 16.42 13.05
CA VAL A 671 -23.69 15.44 12.22
C VAL A 671 -24.32 15.33 10.83
N GLN A 672 -25.66 15.29 10.74
CA GLN A 672 -26.37 15.35 9.45
C GLN A 672 -26.00 16.59 8.65
N ARG A 673 -25.87 17.74 9.31
CA ARG A 673 -25.49 19.00 8.66
C ARG A 673 -24.07 18.96 8.10
N ILE A 674 -23.12 18.38 8.83
CA ILE A 674 -21.74 18.16 8.35
C ILE A 674 -21.76 17.34 7.05
N LEU A 675 -22.55 16.26 7.01
CA LEU A 675 -22.64 15.38 5.83
C LEU A 675 -23.28 16.08 4.62
N ILE A 676 -24.37 16.83 4.84
CA ILE A 676 -25.05 17.62 3.79
C ILE A 676 -24.13 18.71 3.22
N GLU A 677 -23.23 19.25 4.03
CA GLU A 677 -22.23 20.25 3.61
C GLU A 677 -20.99 19.62 2.95
N GLU A 678 -21.05 18.32 2.61
CA GLU A 678 -19.98 17.56 1.96
C GLU A 678 -18.64 17.66 2.73
N CYS A 679 -18.73 17.81 4.05
CA CYS A 679 -17.57 17.76 4.93
C CYS A 679 -17.16 16.31 5.19
N TYR A 680 -15.85 16.09 5.25
CA TYR A 680 -15.32 14.80 5.66
C TYR A 680 -15.51 14.63 7.16
N LEU A 681 -15.77 13.40 7.58
CA LEU A 681 -16.05 13.07 8.96
C LEU A 681 -15.10 11.96 9.42
N GLU A 682 -14.52 12.10 10.60
CA GLU A 682 -13.65 11.10 11.23
C GLU A 682 -14.24 10.67 12.58
N PHE A 683 -14.40 9.37 12.78
CA PHE A 683 -14.73 8.79 14.08
C PHE A 683 -14.29 7.34 14.21
N PHE A 684 -14.11 6.90 15.45
CA PHE A 684 -13.63 5.55 15.77
C PHE A 684 -14.79 4.59 15.93
N ILE A 685 -14.91 3.62 15.02
CA ILE A 685 -15.97 2.60 15.06
C ILE A 685 -15.91 1.75 16.35
N GLU A 686 -14.73 1.60 16.95
CA GLU A 686 -14.50 0.89 18.22
C GLU A 686 -15.10 1.62 19.44
N GLY A 687 -15.42 2.91 19.31
CA GLY A 687 -15.98 3.76 20.37
C GLY A 687 -15.00 4.15 21.48
N THR A 688 -13.98 3.36 21.79
CA THR A 688 -12.95 3.66 22.80
C THR A 688 -11.58 3.15 22.41
N ARG A 689 -10.52 3.69 23.00
CA ARG A 689 -9.16 3.16 22.82
C ARG A 689 -9.08 1.72 23.32
N SER A 690 -8.42 0.85 22.58
CA SER A 690 -8.17 -0.51 23.07
C SER A 690 -6.98 -0.52 24.04
N ARG A 691 -7.22 -0.93 25.29
CA ARG A 691 -6.19 -1.06 26.34
C ARG A 691 -5.48 -2.40 26.30
N THR A 692 -6.03 -3.36 25.56
CA THR A 692 -5.48 -4.70 25.37
C THR A 692 -4.76 -4.84 24.04
N GLY A 693 -4.86 -3.86 23.13
CA GLY A 693 -4.30 -3.95 21.77
C GLY A 693 -5.16 -4.77 20.81
N LYS A 694 -6.26 -5.37 21.27
CA LYS A 694 -7.24 -6.12 20.46
C LYS A 694 -8.19 -5.16 19.72
N THR A 695 -8.59 -5.47 18.49
CA THR A 695 -9.70 -4.73 17.83
C THR A 695 -11.01 -4.97 18.56
N LEU A 696 -11.69 -3.88 18.94
CA LEU A 696 -12.94 -3.95 19.72
C LEU A 696 -14.15 -4.18 18.80
N ASN A 697 -15.26 -4.64 19.40
CA ASN A 697 -16.52 -4.77 18.67
C ASN A 697 -17.05 -3.37 18.25
N PRO A 698 -17.60 -3.25 17.02
CA PRO A 698 -18.06 -1.96 16.50
C PRO A 698 -19.25 -1.39 17.30
N LYS A 699 -19.28 -0.06 17.44
CA LYS A 699 -20.36 0.73 18.01
C LYS A 699 -21.06 1.50 16.91
N PHE A 700 -22.36 1.27 16.75
CA PHE A 700 -23.11 1.70 15.57
C PHE A 700 -23.65 3.13 15.62
N GLY A 701 -23.50 3.86 16.74
CA GLY A 701 -24.15 5.16 16.96
C GLY A 701 -23.90 6.19 15.85
N LEU A 702 -22.66 6.64 15.66
CA LEU A 702 -22.31 7.60 14.60
C LEU A 702 -22.52 7.02 13.18
N LEU A 703 -22.21 5.74 12.98
CA LEU A 703 -22.41 5.06 11.70
C LEU A 703 -23.89 5.03 11.30
N SER A 704 -24.81 4.87 12.26
CA SER A 704 -26.25 4.90 12.00
C SER A 704 -26.69 6.28 11.49
N ILE A 705 -26.16 7.37 12.06
CA ILE A 705 -26.45 8.74 11.60
C ILE A 705 -25.96 8.95 10.15
N VAL A 706 -24.77 8.43 9.82
CA VAL A 706 -24.25 8.47 8.44
C VAL A 706 -25.16 7.70 7.48
N CYS A 707 -25.55 6.48 7.86
CA CYS A 707 -26.42 5.65 7.03
C CYS A 707 -27.81 6.25 6.86
N ASP A 708 -28.38 6.81 7.93
CA ASP A 708 -29.67 7.51 7.89
C ASP A 708 -29.63 8.71 6.94
N ALA A 709 -28.51 9.44 6.85
CA ALA A 709 -28.38 10.54 5.89
C ALA A 709 -28.54 10.06 4.43
N VAL A 710 -28.00 8.87 4.11
CA VAL A 710 -28.11 8.25 2.78
C VAL A 710 -29.51 7.69 2.54
N PHE A 711 -30.04 6.91 3.48
CA PHE A 711 -31.33 6.24 3.33
C PHE A 711 -32.52 7.21 3.38
N ASP A 712 -32.41 8.31 4.13
CA ASP A 712 -33.39 9.39 4.14
C ASP A 712 -33.23 10.35 2.93
N LYS A 713 -32.33 10.03 1.98
CA LYS A 713 -32.07 10.78 0.74
C LYS A 713 -31.63 12.24 0.98
N LYS A 714 -31.02 12.51 2.14
CA LYS A 714 -30.45 13.84 2.46
C LYS A 714 -29.13 14.07 1.71
N ILE A 715 -28.40 12.99 1.43
CA ILE A 715 -27.19 12.96 0.60
C ILE A 715 -27.31 11.83 -0.43
N PRO A 716 -26.65 11.93 -1.60
CA PRO A 716 -26.76 10.92 -2.65
C PRO A 716 -26.15 9.56 -2.25
N ASP A 717 -25.04 9.60 -1.51
CA ASP A 717 -24.34 8.45 -0.95
C ASP A 717 -23.34 8.92 0.12
N ALA A 718 -22.67 8.00 0.81
CA ALA A 718 -21.51 8.25 1.64
C ALA A 718 -20.48 7.13 1.44
N THR A 719 -19.19 7.49 1.37
CA THR A 719 -18.11 6.52 1.18
C THR A 719 -17.27 6.40 2.46
N ILE A 720 -17.18 5.19 3.00
CA ILE A 720 -16.40 4.87 4.20
C ILE A 720 -15.00 4.41 3.81
N LEU A 721 -13.99 4.94 4.50
CA LEU A 721 -12.60 4.52 4.38
C LEU A 721 -12.10 3.99 5.74
N PRO A 722 -11.92 2.66 5.89
CA PRO A 722 -11.24 2.08 7.05
C PRO A 722 -9.75 2.46 7.06
N ILE A 723 -9.20 2.84 8.21
CA ILE A 723 -7.79 3.23 8.36
C ILE A 723 -7.16 2.50 9.54
N THR A 724 -6.07 1.77 9.31
CA THR A 724 -5.37 1.05 10.38
C THR A 724 -4.09 1.77 10.77
N ILE A 725 -3.89 2.01 12.06
CA ILE A 725 -2.69 2.67 12.59
C ILE A 725 -1.97 1.70 13.53
N ASN A 726 -0.73 1.36 13.20
CA ASN A 726 0.12 0.45 13.97
C ASN A 726 1.37 1.18 14.49
N TYR A 727 1.70 0.95 15.76
CA TYR A 727 2.80 1.60 16.46
C TYR A 727 3.83 0.57 16.92
N GLU A 728 5.13 0.89 16.85
CA GLU A 728 6.16 0.12 17.58
C GLU A 728 6.01 0.31 19.10
N LYS A 729 5.88 1.56 19.54
CA LYS A 729 5.59 1.94 20.93
C LYS A 729 4.48 3.00 20.96
N VAL A 730 3.42 2.74 21.74
CA VAL A 730 2.32 3.69 21.95
C VAL A 730 2.70 4.67 23.07
N LEU A 731 2.35 5.94 22.88
CA LEU A 731 2.75 7.05 23.76
C LEU A 731 2.29 6.87 25.20
N GLU A 732 1.02 6.53 25.38
CA GLU A 732 0.37 6.39 26.67
C GLU A 732 0.34 4.95 27.22
N ALA A 733 1.05 4.01 26.57
CA ALA A 733 0.89 2.57 26.84
C ALA A 733 1.16 2.18 28.31
N ASP A 734 2.04 2.93 28.99
CA ASP A 734 2.38 2.72 30.40
C ASP A 734 1.19 2.92 31.35
N THR A 735 0.09 3.55 30.91
CA THR A 735 -1.12 3.74 31.74
C THR A 735 -2.10 2.57 31.61
N TYR A 736 -2.01 1.78 30.53
CA TYR A 736 -2.98 0.73 30.25
C TYR A 736 -3.03 -0.39 31.30
N PRO A 737 -1.90 -0.87 31.86
CA PRO A 737 -1.95 -1.90 32.89
C PRO A 737 -2.79 -1.50 34.11
N TYR A 738 -2.69 -0.25 34.55
CA TYR A 738 -3.46 0.28 35.69
C TYR A 738 -4.96 0.33 35.38
N GLU A 739 -5.34 0.82 34.20
CA GLU A 739 -6.74 0.81 33.74
C GLU A 739 -7.31 -0.62 33.62
N LEU A 740 -6.48 -1.61 33.24
CA LEU A 740 -6.89 -3.02 33.15
C LEU A 740 -7.02 -3.69 34.53
N LEU A 741 -6.43 -3.11 35.56
CA LEU A 741 -6.51 -3.54 36.96
C LEU A 741 -7.56 -2.76 37.78
N GLY A 742 -8.41 -1.99 37.11
CA GLY A 742 -9.55 -1.33 37.75
C GLY A 742 -9.22 -0.02 38.44
N GLU A 743 -7.98 0.47 38.35
CA GLU A 743 -7.68 1.82 38.79
C GLU A 743 -8.48 2.85 37.96
N GLU A 744 -8.97 3.90 38.61
CA GLU A 744 -9.72 4.94 37.91
C GLU A 744 -8.91 5.48 36.74
N LYS A 745 -9.59 5.65 35.59
CA LYS A 745 -9.00 6.28 34.41
C LYS A 745 -8.36 7.58 34.84
N VAL A 746 -7.02 7.64 34.78
CA VAL A 746 -6.30 8.84 35.19
C VAL A 746 -6.73 9.97 34.29
N LYS A 747 -7.51 10.93 34.83
CA LYS A 747 -7.87 12.17 34.14
C LYS A 747 -6.56 12.86 33.80
N GLU A 748 -6.19 12.87 32.52
CA GLU A 748 -4.92 13.41 32.10
C GLU A 748 -4.91 14.92 32.31
N SER A 749 -4.23 15.36 33.36
CA SER A 749 -4.06 16.78 33.65
C SER A 749 -2.88 17.35 32.87
N LEU A 750 -2.90 18.67 32.69
CA LEU A 750 -1.82 19.52 32.16
C LEU A 750 -0.42 19.22 32.76
N ILE A 751 -0.37 18.60 33.95
CA ILE A 751 0.86 18.23 34.66
C ILE A 751 1.64 17.10 33.93
N ARG A 752 0.97 16.20 33.20
CA ARG A 752 1.65 15.21 32.33
C ARG A 752 2.19 15.83 31.04
N VAL A 753 1.57 16.90 30.53
CA VAL A 753 2.09 17.68 29.39
C VAL A 753 3.41 18.37 29.75
N ILE A 754 3.62 18.77 31.01
CA ILE A 754 4.92 19.30 31.48
C ILE A 754 5.99 18.20 31.55
N LYS A 755 5.63 16.96 31.91
CA LYS A 755 6.53 15.79 31.75
C LYS A 755 6.80 15.43 30.28
N ALA A 756 6.01 15.95 29.33
CA ALA A 756 6.18 15.69 27.90
C ALA A 756 7.49 16.24 27.33
N ILE A 757 8.19 17.15 28.00
CA ILE A 757 9.55 17.58 27.60
C ILE A 757 10.54 16.40 27.62
N LYS A 758 10.40 15.47 28.59
CA LYS A 758 11.21 14.24 28.62
C LYS A 758 10.77 13.25 27.54
N ILE A 759 9.48 13.21 27.22
CA ILE A 759 8.90 12.40 26.14
C ILE A 759 9.41 12.86 24.76
N LEU A 760 9.58 14.17 24.55
CA LEU A 760 10.22 14.74 23.36
C LEU A 760 11.71 14.36 23.22
N SER A 761 12.32 13.68 24.19
CA SER A 761 13.66 13.10 24.04
C SER A 761 13.65 11.58 23.82
N SER A 762 12.46 10.97 23.79
CA SER A 762 12.27 9.52 23.67
C SER A 762 11.91 9.14 22.24
N ASN A 763 12.44 8.01 21.78
CA ASN A 763 12.12 7.43 20.47
C ASN A 763 11.00 6.38 20.61
N PHE A 764 9.86 6.62 19.98
CA PHE A 764 8.70 5.72 19.95
C PHE A 764 8.67 4.82 18.70
N GLY A 765 9.73 4.89 17.88
CA GLY A 765 9.92 4.02 16.73
C GLY A 765 9.08 4.47 15.53
N ARG A 766 8.54 3.49 14.81
CA ARG A 766 7.81 3.70 13.55
C ARG A 766 6.29 3.61 13.75
N ILE A 767 5.58 4.41 12.96
CA ILE A 767 4.13 4.30 12.77
C ILE A 767 3.87 3.80 11.36
N HIS A 768 2.96 2.84 11.22
CA HIS A 768 2.44 2.42 9.92
C HIS A 768 0.96 2.78 9.82
N VAL A 769 0.55 3.48 8.75
CA VAL A 769 -0.84 3.82 8.44
C VAL A 769 -1.27 3.08 7.16
N GLY A 770 -2.20 2.16 7.32
CA GLY A 770 -2.84 1.40 6.24
C GLY A 770 -4.20 1.99 5.89
N PHE A 771 -4.57 1.91 4.62
CA PHE A 771 -5.86 2.37 4.10
C PHE A 771 -6.59 1.18 3.48
N GLY A 772 -7.78 0.88 4.00
CA GLY A 772 -8.65 -0.17 3.49
C GLY A 772 -9.34 0.21 2.18
N LYS A 773 -10.16 -0.70 1.68
CA LYS A 773 -10.96 -0.46 0.48
C LYS A 773 -12.09 0.53 0.83
N MET A 774 -12.34 1.50 -0.05
CA MET A 774 -13.49 2.38 0.08
C MET A 774 -14.81 1.59 -0.06
N ILE A 775 -15.76 1.87 0.82
CA ILE A 775 -17.08 1.20 0.89
C ILE A 775 -18.17 2.25 0.69
N SER A 776 -18.92 2.17 -0.42
CA SER A 776 -20.15 2.96 -0.59
C SER A 776 -21.27 2.37 0.28
N VAL A 777 -21.93 3.21 1.07
CA VAL A 777 -23.08 2.80 1.90
C VAL A 777 -24.21 2.26 1.03
N LYS A 778 -24.49 2.94 -0.09
CA LYS A 778 -25.54 2.55 -1.04
C LYS A 778 -25.22 1.21 -1.72
N GLU A 779 -24.03 1.06 -2.30
CA GLU A 779 -23.62 -0.18 -2.95
C GLU A 779 -23.58 -1.35 -1.97
N TRP A 780 -23.14 -1.12 -0.73
CA TRP A 780 -23.12 -2.14 0.32
C TRP A 780 -24.54 -2.65 0.63
N SER A 781 -25.51 -1.75 0.85
CA SER A 781 -26.89 -2.14 1.12
C SER A 781 -27.49 -2.96 -0.03
N GLN A 782 -27.19 -2.60 -1.28
CA GLN A 782 -27.65 -3.33 -2.47
C GLN A 782 -27.01 -4.72 -2.57
N GLN A 783 -25.71 -4.84 -2.33
CA GLN A 783 -24.99 -6.12 -2.36
C GLN A 783 -25.49 -7.10 -1.29
N GLN A 784 -25.93 -6.60 -0.13
CA GLN A 784 -26.50 -7.42 0.94
C GLN A 784 -27.97 -7.79 0.71
N GLY A 785 -28.61 -7.28 -0.36
CA GLY A 785 -30.02 -7.51 -0.65
C GLY A 785 -30.97 -6.93 0.41
N LEU A 786 -30.57 -5.82 1.06
CA LEU A 786 -31.32 -5.18 2.14
C LEU A 786 -32.12 -3.98 1.62
N ASP A 787 -33.41 -3.91 1.94
CA ASP A 787 -34.26 -2.74 1.65
C ASP A 787 -34.16 -1.70 2.77
N ALA A 788 -32.97 -1.13 2.94
CA ALA A 788 -32.70 -0.17 4.02
C ALA A 788 -33.40 1.19 3.86
N TYR A 789 -33.95 1.46 2.66
CA TYR A 789 -34.68 2.70 2.38
C TYR A 789 -36.07 2.67 3.03
N ASP A 790 -36.81 1.59 2.83
CA ASP A 790 -38.21 1.49 3.24
C ASP A 790 -38.42 0.61 4.49
N ASN A 791 -37.44 -0.22 4.89
CA ASN A 791 -37.55 -1.13 6.03
C ASN A 791 -36.53 -0.85 7.16
N ILE A 792 -37.05 -0.49 8.34
CA ILE A 792 -36.26 -0.15 9.55
C ILE A 792 -35.41 -1.34 10.04
N ARG A 793 -35.91 -2.58 9.92
CA ARG A 793 -35.18 -3.77 10.36
C ARG A 793 -33.97 -4.03 9.48
N ASP A 794 -34.17 -3.91 8.16
CA ASP A 794 -33.11 -4.07 7.18
C ASP A 794 -32.09 -2.94 7.27
N ARG A 795 -32.54 -1.71 7.56
CA ARG A 795 -31.67 -0.58 7.88
C ARG A 795 -30.76 -0.88 9.07
N LYS A 796 -31.31 -1.35 10.19
CA LYS A 796 -30.51 -1.70 11.38
C LYS A 796 -29.51 -2.82 11.07
N LYS A 797 -29.93 -3.86 10.36
CA LYS A 797 -29.06 -4.97 9.93
C LYS A 797 -27.96 -4.48 8.97
N GLY A 798 -28.27 -3.55 8.07
CA GLY A 798 -27.31 -2.93 7.15
C GLY A 798 -26.22 -2.17 7.89
N VAL A 799 -26.59 -1.36 8.89
CA VAL A 799 -25.65 -0.66 9.76
C VAL A 799 -24.75 -1.64 10.53
N GLU A 800 -25.33 -2.70 11.11
CA GLU A 800 -24.58 -3.70 11.87
C GLU A 800 -23.56 -4.45 10.99
N THR A 801 -24.00 -4.95 9.85
CA THR A 801 -23.12 -5.69 8.90
C THR A 801 -22.02 -4.80 8.33
N LEU A 802 -22.33 -3.54 8.01
CA LEU A 802 -21.36 -2.56 7.55
C LEU A 802 -20.31 -2.24 8.63
N GLY A 803 -20.74 -2.07 9.89
CA GLY A 803 -19.82 -1.82 10.99
C GLY A 803 -18.84 -2.98 11.24
N TYR A 804 -19.30 -4.22 11.12
CA TYR A 804 -18.41 -5.39 11.17
C TYR A 804 -17.50 -5.49 9.95
N GLU A 805 -17.98 -5.15 8.75
CA GLU A 805 -17.15 -5.11 7.54
C GLU A 805 -15.99 -4.12 7.69
N VAL A 806 -16.25 -2.93 8.21
CA VAL A 806 -15.19 -1.96 8.54
C VAL A 806 -14.20 -2.59 9.51
N ALA A 807 -14.67 -3.20 10.60
CA ALA A 807 -13.79 -3.85 11.57
C ALA A 807 -12.93 -4.98 10.96
N TYR A 808 -13.47 -5.74 9.99
CA TYR A 808 -12.70 -6.76 9.28
C TYR A 808 -11.60 -6.16 8.42
N GLN A 809 -11.90 -5.11 7.65
CA GLN A 809 -10.88 -4.44 6.83
C GLN A 809 -9.79 -3.78 7.69
N LEU A 810 -10.14 -3.25 8.87
CA LEU A 810 -9.14 -2.74 9.81
C LEU A 810 -8.12 -3.82 10.23
N ILE A 811 -8.58 -5.06 10.39
CA ILE A 811 -7.72 -6.20 10.76
C ILE A 811 -6.90 -6.69 9.56
N GLU A 812 -7.51 -6.75 8.37
CA GLU A 812 -6.83 -7.20 7.14
C GLU A 812 -5.70 -6.25 6.70
N GLU A 813 -5.87 -4.95 6.95
CA GLU A 813 -4.86 -3.92 6.68
C GLU A 813 -3.84 -3.75 7.81
N MET A 814 -3.95 -4.52 8.89
CA MET A 814 -3.04 -4.47 10.03
C MET A 814 -1.63 -4.92 9.64
N VAL A 815 -0.63 -4.13 10.06
CA VAL A 815 0.79 -4.48 9.92
C VAL A 815 1.34 -4.90 11.27
N VAL A 816 1.85 -6.13 11.35
CA VAL A 816 2.49 -6.65 12.56
C VAL A 816 3.83 -5.97 12.76
N MET A 817 3.99 -5.34 13.93
CA MET A 817 5.22 -4.66 14.31
C MET A 817 6.22 -5.63 14.97
N PRO A 818 7.54 -5.39 14.87
CA PRO A 818 8.56 -6.28 15.43
C PRO A 818 8.45 -6.41 16.95
N THR A 819 8.05 -5.33 17.63
CA THR A 819 7.77 -5.31 19.08
C THR A 819 6.67 -6.30 19.46
N GLY A 820 5.65 -6.52 18.62
CA GLY A 820 4.61 -7.51 18.84
C GLY A 820 5.14 -8.94 18.81
N ILE A 821 6.00 -9.25 17.82
CA ILE A 821 6.63 -10.58 17.69
C ILE A 821 7.57 -10.84 18.89
N VAL A 822 8.43 -9.88 19.21
CA VAL A 822 9.38 -10.00 20.34
C VAL A 822 8.63 -10.15 21.67
N SER A 823 7.58 -9.36 21.92
CA SER A 823 6.77 -9.48 23.13
C SER A 823 6.09 -10.85 23.25
N THR A 824 5.61 -11.40 22.14
CA THR A 824 5.03 -12.75 22.10
C THR A 824 6.07 -13.80 22.49
N LEU A 825 7.26 -13.75 21.91
CA LEU A 825 8.33 -14.71 22.18
C LEU A 825 8.87 -14.60 23.61
N LEU A 826 8.92 -13.38 24.16
CA LEU A 826 9.27 -13.12 25.55
C LEU A 826 8.24 -13.72 26.51
N LEU A 827 6.94 -13.52 26.28
CA LEU A 827 5.87 -14.10 27.10
C LEU A 827 5.78 -15.62 26.97
N MET A 828 6.15 -16.19 25.83
CA MET A 828 6.27 -17.65 25.65
C MET A 828 7.49 -18.23 26.41
N ASN A 829 8.48 -17.40 26.75
CA ASN A 829 9.72 -17.80 27.42
C ASN A 829 9.94 -16.97 28.69
N ARG A 830 8.96 -16.99 29.61
CA ARG A 830 8.96 -16.17 30.86
C ARG A 830 10.18 -16.40 31.74
N ARG A 831 10.80 -17.60 31.68
CA ARG A 831 12.02 -17.96 32.42
C ARG A 831 13.30 -17.40 31.78
N GLY A 832 13.22 -16.88 30.58
CA GLY A 832 14.31 -16.25 29.84
C GLY A 832 14.59 -16.90 28.49
N ILE A 833 15.16 -16.10 27.58
CA ILE A 833 15.61 -16.53 26.25
C ILE A 833 16.92 -15.81 25.89
N THR A 834 17.86 -16.51 25.26
CA THR A 834 19.09 -15.87 24.75
C THR A 834 18.77 -15.03 23.51
N GLU A 835 19.51 -13.95 23.26
CA GLU A 835 19.31 -13.10 22.07
C GLU A 835 19.36 -13.90 20.74
N ASP A 836 20.31 -14.83 20.58
CA ASP A 836 20.42 -15.66 19.37
C ASP A 836 19.21 -16.57 19.16
N GLN A 837 18.68 -17.19 20.23
CA GLN A 837 17.46 -17.96 20.16
C GLN A 837 16.24 -17.08 19.83
N LEU A 838 16.19 -15.87 20.38
CA LEU A 838 15.13 -14.91 20.10
C LEU A 838 15.12 -14.52 18.63
N ILE A 839 16.29 -14.23 18.03
CA ILE A 839 16.43 -13.90 16.60
C ILE A 839 15.96 -15.07 15.73
N LYS A 840 16.43 -16.30 16.00
CA LYS A 840 16.01 -17.49 15.24
C LYS A 840 14.50 -17.73 15.31
N ARG A 841 13.91 -17.57 16.50
CA ARG A 841 12.45 -17.73 16.68
C ARG A 841 11.67 -16.58 16.06
N PHE A 842 12.20 -15.35 16.10
CA PHE A 842 11.61 -14.19 15.45
C PHE A 842 11.50 -14.41 13.94
N GLU A 843 12.56 -14.88 13.29
CA GLU A 843 12.54 -15.23 11.85
C GLU A 843 11.54 -16.34 11.53
N TRP A 844 11.44 -17.34 12.41
CA TRP A 844 10.43 -18.38 12.25
C TRP A 844 9.01 -17.81 12.32
N VAL A 845 8.69 -16.96 13.32
CA VAL A 845 7.37 -16.32 13.44
C VAL A 845 7.10 -15.42 12.23
N LEU A 846 8.09 -14.65 11.76
CA LEU A 846 7.98 -13.81 10.57
C LEU A 846 7.56 -14.64 9.34
N ARG A 847 8.22 -15.78 9.11
CA ARG A 847 7.84 -16.72 8.04
C ARG A 847 6.42 -17.27 8.23
N GLN A 848 6.00 -17.55 9.47
CA GLN A 848 4.64 -18.02 9.75
C GLN A 848 3.58 -16.95 9.47
N ILE A 849 3.86 -15.68 9.77
CA ILE A 849 2.98 -14.55 9.46
C ILE A 849 2.85 -14.39 7.94
N THR A 850 3.97 -14.37 7.21
CA THR A 850 3.97 -14.22 5.74
C THR A 850 3.25 -15.38 5.04
N LYS A 851 3.43 -16.63 5.50
CA LYS A 851 2.70 -17.80 4.99
C LYS A 851 1.18 -17.69 5.11
N ARG A 852 0.68 -16.84 6.01
CA ARG A 852 -0.75 -16.58 6.25
C ARG A 852 -1.27 -15.33 5.53
N GLY A 853 -0.44 -14.69 4.70
CA GLY A 853 -0.80 -13.49 3.94
C GLY A 853 -0.88 -12.21 4.78
N ALA A 854 -0.50 -12.27 6.06
CA ALA A 854 -0.48 -11.10 6.93
C ALA A 854 0.76 -10.22 6.66
N ARG A 855 0.60 -8.91 6.85
CA ARG A 855 1.64 -7.91 6.54
C ARG A 855 2.55 -7.67 7.73
N THR A 856 3.82 -7.43 7.46
CA THR A 856 4.85 -7.10 8.47
C THR A 856 5.61 -5.86 8.05
N SER A 857 6.03 -5.04 9.02
CA SER A 857 6.80 -3.82 8.71
C SER A 857 8.23 -4.11 8.23
N ILE A 858 8.70 -5.35 8.40
CA ILE A 858 9.97 -5.84 7.87
C ILE A 858 9.69 -6.57 6.56
N THR A 859 10.33 -6.15 5.47
CA THR A 859 10.11 -6.69 4.13
C THR A 859 11.19 -7.70 3.68
N ASN A 860 12.35 -7.78 4.36
CA ASN A 860 13.51 -8.57 3.92
C ASN A 860 14.04 -9.56 4.97
N ASN A 861 14.38 -10.79 4.53
CA ASN A 861 14.95 -11.89 5.33
C ASN A 861 16.43 -11.69 5.77
N GLY A 862 16.89 -10.44 5.96
CA GLY A 862 18.30 -10.15 6.25
C GLY A 862 18.55 -9.04 7.30
N GLN A 863 17.52 -8.57 7.99
CA GLN A 863 17.62 -7.52 9.02
C GLN A 863 16.95 -7.90 10.35
N SER A 864 16.69 -9.20 10.56
CA SER A 864 15.97 -9.68 11.74
C SER A 864 16.71 -9.42 13.05
N ASP A 865 18.03 -9.45 13.05
CA ASP A 865 18.87 -9.12 14.19
C ASP A 865 18.72 -7.63 14.60
N VAL A 866 18.76 -6.71 13.63
CA VAL A 866 18.55 -5.28 13.87
C VAL A 866 17.14 -5.01 14.39
N ALA A 867 16.13 -5.63 13.79
CA ALA A 867 14.75 -5.46 14.21
C ALA A 867 14.49 -5.97 15.65
N VAL A 868 15.07 -7.12 16.00
CA VAL A 868 14.98 -7.67 17.37
C VAL A 868 15.67 -6.75 18.37
N ARG A 869 16.89 -6.28 18.07
CA ARG A 869 17.63 -5.37 18.96
C ARG A 869 16.91 -4.03 19.16
N ASN A 870 16.36 -3.44 18.09
CA ASN A 870 15.57 -2.22 18.21
C ASN A 870 14.31 -2.45 19.05
N SER A 871 13.61 -3.57 18.84
CA SER A 871 12.45 -3.96 19.64
C SER A 871 12.79 -4.10 21.12
N ILE A 872 13.93 -4.72 21.45
CA ILE A 872 14.42 -4.81 22.83
C ILE A 872 14.72 -3.41 23.39
N GLY A 873 15.25 -2.49 22.58
CA GLY A 873 15.45 -1.08 22.95
C GLY A 873 14.15 -0.40 23.34
N PHE A 874 13.08 -0.56 22.56
CA PHE A 874 11.75 0.01 22.86
C PHE A 874 11.10 -0.61 24.11
N LEU A 875 11.35 -1.90 24.33
CA LEU A 875 10.79 -2.70 25.44
C LEU A 875 11.72 -2.79 26.67
N GLN A 876 12.82 -2.02 26.71
CA GLN A 876 13.86 -2.13 27.74
C GLN A 876 13.32 -1.99 29.17
N ASP A 877 12.27 -1.21 29.36
CA ASP A 877 11.66 -0.98 30.68
C ASP A 877 10.89 -2.21 31.19
N LEU A 878 10.59 -3.18 30.31
CA LEU A 878 9.78 -4.38 30.55
C LEU A 878 10.62 -5.67 30.62
N VAL A 879 11.92 -5.60 30.31
CA VAL A 879 12.80 -6.77 30.15
C VAL A 879 14.08 -6.58 30.94
N ASP A 880 14.41 -7.55 31.79
CA ASP A 880 15.70 -7.62 32.48
C ASP A 880 16.74 -8.34 31.61
N LYS A 881 17.97 -7.81 31.63
CA LYS A 881 19.12 -8.43 30.95
C LYS A 881 20.02 -9.08 32.00
N LYS A 882 20.00 -10.42 32.09
CA LYS A 882 20.94 -11.18 32.94
C LYS A 882 22.08 -11.74 32.10
N LYS A 883 23.32 -11.48 32.51
CA LYS A 883 24.50 -12.14 31.93
C LYS A 883 24.55 -13.56 32.47
N LYS A 884 24.48 -14.55 31.58
CA LYS A 884 24.66 -15.96 31.95
C LYS A 884 26.16 -16.30 32.03
N ASN A 885 26.95 -15.75 31.10
CA ASN A 885 28.42 -15.81 31.00
C ASN A 885 28.96 -14.50 30.36
N VAL A 886 30.28 -14.35 30.17
CA VAL A 886 30.93 -13.14 29.57
C VAL A 886 30.39 -12.80 28.17
N PHE A 887 29.88 -13.79 27.43
CA PHE A 887 29.51 -13.67 26.01
C PHE A 887 28.01 -13.82 25.70
N GLU A 888 27.16 -14.22 26.68
CA GLU A 888 25.73 -14.48 26.43
C GLU A 888 24.81 -13.72 27.39
N LEU A 889 23.95 -12.87 26.80
CA LEU A 889 22.87 -12.15 27.48
C LEU A 889 21.56 -12.94 27.39
N THR A 890 20.96 -13.21 28.54
CA THR A 890 19.61 -13.78 28.65
C THR A 890 18.62 -12.66 28.93
N LEU A 891 17.58 -12.58 28.12
CA LEU A 891 16.48 -11.63 28.22
C LEU A 891 15.34 -12.28 29.00
N ILE A 892 14.89 -11.64 30.08
CA ILE A 892 13.83 -12.16 30.95
C ILE A 892 12.74 -11.09 31.09
N PRO A 893 11.47 -11.38 30.80
CA PRO A 893 10.37 -10.46 31.11
C PRO A 893 10.37 -10.11 32.60
N LYS A 894 10.23 -8.83 32.93
CA LYS A 894 10.01 -8.42 34.32
C LYS A 894 8.71 -9.04 34.81
N GLN A 895 8.75 -9.64 36.00
CA GLN A 895 7.61 -10.35 36.58
C GLN A 895 6.60 -9.40 37.23
N GLU A 896 6.88 -8.09 37.27
CA GLU A 896 5.91 -7.07 37.66
C GLU A 896 4.68 -7.12 36.73
N TYR A 897 3.49 -7.10 37.33
CA TYR A 897 2.22 -7.16 36.60
C TYR A 897 2.14 -6.17 35.43
N LYS A 898 2.63 -4.93 35.62
CA LYS A 898 2.59 -3.88 34.60
C LYS A 898 3.35 -4.30 33.34
N SER A 899 4.48 -4.99 33.52
CA SER A 899 5.36 -5.39 32.42
C SER A 899 4.74 -6.52 31.62
N ILE A 900 4.14 -7.49 32.32
CA ILE A 900 3.45 -8.62 31.68
C ILE A 900 2.21 -8.15 30.90
N LEU A 901 1.38 -7.29 31.48
CA LEU A 901 0.20 -6.73 30.81
C LEU A 901 0.57 -5.87 29.59
N LEU A 902 1.66 -5.10 29.68
CA LEU A 902 2.11 -4.28 28.55
C LEU A 902 2.78 -5.12 27.44
N LEU A 903 3.53 -6.17 27.77
CA LEU A 903 3.99 -7.14 26.76
C LEU A 903 2.81 -7.85 26.08
N SER A 904 1.75 -8.15 26.84
CA SER A 904 0.52 -8.76 26.33
C SER A 904 -0.20 -7.84 25.34
N TYR A 905 -0.22 -6.53 25.60
CA TYR A 905 -0.74 -5.53 24.67
C TYR A 905 -0.10 -5.64 23.29
N TYR A 906 1.23 -5.68 23.21
CA TYR A 906 1.94 -5.80 21.93
C TYR A 906 1.76 -7.19 21.29
N ARG A 907 1.75 -8.27 22.09
CA ARG A 907 1.49 -9.64 21.63
C ARG A 907 0.16 -9.76 20.89
N ASN A 908 -0.88 -9.06 21.33
CA ASN A 908 -2.24 -9.21 20.81
C ASN A 908 -2.39 -8.84 19.33
N GLN A 909 -1.42 -8.15 18.72
CA GLN A 909 -1.34 -7.99 17.26
C GLN A 909 -1.27 -9.35 16.52
N LEU A 910 -0.55 -10.34 17.08
CA LEU A 910 -0.44 -11.66 16.46
C LEU A 910 -1.66 -12.53 16.74
N ALA A 911 -2.34 -12.32 17.86
CA ALA A 911 -3.46 -13.17 18.27
C ALA A 911 -4.58 -13.20 17.21
N HIS A 912 -4.87 -12.08 16.54
CA HIS A 912 -5.86 -12.03 15.45
C HIS A 912 -5.55 -12.96 14.27
N ILE A 913 -4.26 -13.18 13.97
CA ILE A 913 -3.81 -14.00 12.83
C ILE A 913 -3.90 -15.49 13.18
N PHE A 914 -3.58 -15.84 14.42
CA PHE A 914 -3.43 -17.22 14.86
C PHE A 914 -4.59 -17.73 15.73
N PHE A 915 -5.63 -16.92 15.99
CA PHE A 915 -6.70 -17.28 16.92
C PHE A 915 -7.35 -18.62 16.58
N SER A 916 -7.86 -18.78 15.36
CA SER A 916 -8.53 -20.02 14.95
C SER A 916 -7.60 -21.24 15.02
N GLU A 917 -6.32 -21.09 14.65
CA GLU A 917 -5.33 -22.18 14.76
C GLU A 917 -5.04 -22.52 16.21
N GLY A 918 -4.94 -21.51 17.09
CA GLY A 918 -4.75 -21.68 18.52
C GLY A 918 -5.93 -22.39 19.18
N ILE A 919 -7.17 -22.12 18.76
CA ILE A 919 -8.35 -22.84 19.24
C ILE A 919 -8.25 -24.33 18.90
N VAL A 920 -7.95 -24.66 17.64
CA VAL A 920 -7.81 -26.06 17.20
C VAL A 920 -6.66 -26.76 17.93
N CYS A 921 -5.53 -26.09 18.11
CA CYS A 921 -4.38 -26.65 18.84
C CYS A 921 -4.69 -26.83 20.33
N CYS A 922 -5.39 -25.89 20.98
CA CYS A 922 -5.83 -26.02 22.37
C CYS A 922 -6.83 -27.18 22.54
N ALA A 923 -7.81 -27.30 21.64
CA ALA A 923 -8.76 -28.40 21.62
C ALA A 923 -8.05 -29.76 21.46
N LEU A 924 -7.10 -29.85 20.52
CA LEU A 924 -6.31 -31.06 20.29
C LEU A 924 -5.47 -31.43 21.52
N ASN A 925 -4.80 -30.45 22.14
CA ASN A 925 -4.00 -30.68 23.36
C ASN A 925 -4.84 -31.04 24.58
N GLY A 926 -6.12 -30.67 24.62
CA GLY A 926 -7.08 -31.07 25.66
C GLY A 926 -7.35 -32.59 25.72
N PHE A 927 -7.01 -33.35 24.66
CA PHE A 927 -7.05 -34.82 24.67
C PHE A 927 -5.83 -35.48 25.32
N GLY A 928 -4.83 -34.69 25.73
CA GLY A 928 -3.58 -35.17 26.32
C GLY A 928 -2.52 -35.55 25.29
N HIS A 929 -1.25 -35.57 25.73
CA HIS A 929 -0.08 -35.70 24.86
C HIS A 929 -0.09 -36.97 23.98
N LEU A 930 -0.59 -38.10 24.50
CA LEU A 930 -0.66 -39.36 23.73
C LEU A 930 -1.52 -39.20 22.48
N LEU A 931 -2.72 -38.63 22.61
CA LEU A 931 -3.64 -38.45 21.49
C LEU A 931 -3.23 -37.26 20.61
N SER A 932 -2.78 -36.14 21.19
CA SER A 932 -2.46 -34.94 20.42
C SER A 932 -1.19 -35.06 19.57
N HIS A 933 -0.18 -35.81 20.04
CA HIS A 933 1.11 -35.92 19.35
C HIS A 933 1.38 -37.33 18.79
N LYS A 934 0.86 -38.42 19.39
CA LYS A 934 1.20 -39.79 18.93
C LYS A 934 0.07 -40.44 18.12
N GLU A 935 -1.10 -40.66 18.70
CA GLU A 935 -2.14 -41.50 18.08
C GLU A 935 -3.13 -40.76 17.17
N GLY A 936 -3.32 -39.46 17.40
CA GLY A 936 -4.30 -38.63 16.70
C GLY A 936 -5.74 -38.75 17.21
N VAL A 937 -6.57 -37.79 16.82
CA VAL A 937 -7.98 -37.67 17.19
C VAL A 937 -8.85 -37.61 15.92
N SER A 938 -10.06 -38.18 15.95
CA SER A 938 -10.99 -38.06 14.82
C SER A 938 -11.45 -36.61 14.62
N VAL A 939 -11.80 -36.26 13.39
CA VAL A 939 -12.25 -34.89 13.06
C VAL A 939 -13.53 -34.53 13.80
N GLU A 940 -14.42 -35.51 14.03
CA GLU A 940 -15.65 -35.36 14.82
C GLU A 940 -15.37 -34.85 16.23
N ARG A 941 -14.51 -35.57 16.95
CA ARG A 941 -14.17 -35.23 18.34
C ARG A 941 -13.41 -33.92 18.42
N LEU A 942 -12.52 -33.66 17.46
CA LEU A 942 -11.79 -32.40 17.41
C LEU A 942 -12.73 -31.21 17.15
N TRP A 943 -13.75 -31.39 16.30
CA TRP A 943 -14.76 -30.37 16.04
C TRP A 943 -15.58 -30.04 17.29
N GLU A 944 -16.06 -31.04 18.04
CA GLU A 944 -16.85 -30.83 19.26
C GLU A 944 -16.13 -29.93 20.28
N GLU A 945 -14.85 -30.23 20.53
CA GLU A 945 -14.03 -29.44 21.45
C GLU A 945 -13.67 -28.06 20.89
N SER A 946 -13.41 -27.97 19.59
CA SER A 946 -13.10 -26.69 18.94
C SER A 946 -14.33 -25.78 18.91
N ASP A 947 -15.52 -26.31 18.64
CA ASP A 947 -16.79 -25.58 18.63
C ASP A 947 -17.13 -25.04 20.03
N PHE A 948 -16.88 -25.82 21.08
CA PHE A 948 -17.00 -25.34 22.45
C PHE A 948 -16.09 -24.13 22.71
N LEU A 949 -14.78 -24.23 22.39
CA LEU A 949 -13.84 -23.13 22.58
C LEU A 949 -14.16 -21.90 21.71
N LEU A 950 -14.62 -22.11 20.47
CA LEU A 950 -15.06 -21.03 19.57
C LEU A 950 -16.27 -20.27 20.12
N LYS A 951 -17.21 -20.98 20.76
CA LYS A 951 -18.37 -20.40 21.44
C LYS A 951 -17.97 -19.69 22.74
N LEU A 952 -17.11 -20.32 23.54
CA LEU A 952 -16.61 -19.77 24.80
C LEU A 952 -15.86 -18.45 24.56
N LEU A 953 -14.91 -18.43 23.63
CA LEU A 953 -14.05 -17.27 23.38
C LEU A 953 -14.61 -16.36 22.27
N LYS A 954 -15.91 -16.46 21.97
CA LYS A 954 -16.54 -15.73 20.84
C LYS A 954 -16.32 -14.23 20.93
N ARG A 955 -16.35 -13.66 22.14
CA ARG A 955 -16.29 -12.21 22.37
C ARG A 955 -14.86 -11.63 22.38
N GLU A 956 -13.84 -12.47 22.34
CA GLU A 956 -12.44 -12.03 22.50
C GLU A 956 -11.87 -11.32 21.27
N TYR A 957 -12.22 -11.78 20.07
CA TYR A 957 -11.68 -11.25 18.82
C TYR A 957 -12.76 -11.11 17.76
N VAL A 958 -12.71 -10.03 16.98
CA VAL A 958 -13.52 -9.86 15.76
C VAL A 958 -12.84 -10.62 14.62
N ILE A 959 -13.56 -11.57 14.00
CA ILE A 959 -13.01 -12.50 12.99
C ILE A 959 -14.00 -12.64 11.84
N ARG A 960 -13.55 -12.44 10.60
CA ARG A 960 -14.38 -12.51 9.38
C ARG A 960 -14.87 -13.93 9.09
N ASN A 961 -13.95 -14.86 8.91
CA ASN A 961 -14.25 -16.25 8.55
C ASN A 961 -14.24 -17.15 9.78
N ARG A 962 -15.19 -16.92 10.71
CA ARG A 962 -15.34 -17.84 11.86
C ARG A 962 -15.78 -19.22 11.37
N ILE A 963 -15.17 -20.24 11.97
CA ILE A 963 -15.59 -21.62 11.75
C ILE A 963 -16.92 -21.80 12.49
N THR A 964 -17.98 -22.10 11.75
CA THR A 964 -19.35 -22.26 12.26
C THR A 964 -19.97 -23.60 11.91
N SER A 965 -19.34 -24.34 10.98
CA SER A 965 -19.79 -25.66 10.57
C SER A 965 -18.63 -26.66 10.51
N LYS A 966 -18.98 -27.95 10.59
CA LYS A 966 -18.02 -29.06 10.47
C LYS A 966 -17.30 -29.06 9.11
N GLU A 967 -17.99 -28.69 8.03
CA GLU A 967 -17.39 -28.61 6.70
C GLU A 967 -16.31 -27.52 6.63
N GLN A 968 -16.57 -26.34 7.20
CA GLN A 968 -15.57 -25.28 7.33
C GLN A 968 -14.38 -25.73 8.17
N MET A 969 -14.62 -26.51 9.23
CA MET A 969 -13.56 -27.09 10.07
C MET A 969 -12.67 -28.05 9.28
N ILE A 970 -13.24 -28.93 8.44
CA ILE A 970 -12.46 -29.87 7.60
C ILE A 970 -11.52 -29.09 6.67
N ASN A 971 -12.05 -28.08 5.98
CA ASN A 971 -11.25 -27.23 5.09
C ASN A 971 -10.16 -26.46 5.85
N PHE A 972 -10.46 -26.01 7.07
CA PHE A 972 -9.50 -25.33 7.93
C PHE A 972 -8.37 -26.26 8.42
N ILE A 973 -8.72 -27.49 8.84
CA ILE A 973 -7.73 -28.52 9.21
C ILE A 973 -6.82 -28.83 8.02
N GLN A 974 -7.38 -28.96 6.80
CA GLN A 974 -6.56 -29.18 5.61
C GLN A 974 -5.56 -28.03 5.41
N SER A 975 -6.00 -26.77 5.57
CA SER A 975 -5.09 -25.62 5.52
C SER A 975 -3.98 -25.68 6.58
N MET A 976 -4.26 -26.20 7.78
CA MET A 976 -3.24 -26.39 8.82
C MET A 976 -2.27 -27.52 8.51
N ILE A 977 -2.72 -28.57 7.80
CA ILE A 977 -1.86 -29.65 7.29
C ILE A 977 -0.91 -29.10 6.22
N ASP A 978 -1.42 -28.33 5.25
CA ASP A 978 -0.62 -27.73 4.17
C ASP A 978 0.46 -26.78 4.71
N LYS A 979 0.23 -26.20 5.89
CA LYS A 979 1.19 -25.33 6.61
C LYS A 979 2.17 -26.09 7.52
N ASN A 980 2.09 -27.42 7.57
CA ASN A 980 2.86 -28.31 8.46
C ASN A 980 2.63 -28.06 9.95
N VAL A 981 1.43 -27.59 10.34
CA VAL A 981 1.04 -27.47 11.75
C VAL A 981 0.48 -28.81 12.25
N LEU A 982 -0.40 -29.40 11.46
CA LEU A 982 -1.02 -30.70 11.74
C LEU A 982 -0.60 -31.73 10.68
N GLU A 983 -0.85 -33.00 10.95
CA GLU A 983 -0.72 -34.08 9.99
C GLU A 983 -1.85 -35.10 10.14
N LYS A 984 -2.16 -35.81 9.05
CA LYS A 984 -3.19 -36.84 9.02
C LYS A 984 -2.55 -38.22 9.16
N VAL A 985 -3.04 -39.02 10.09
CA VAL A 985 -2.61 -40.41 10.34
C VAL A 985 -3.84 -41.29 10.44
N ILE A 986 -4.06 -42.17 9.46
CA ILE A 986 -5.13 -43.18 9.45
C ILE A 986 -6.48 -42.57 9.91
N GLU A 987 -7.00 -41.63 9.11
CA GLU A 987 -8.25 -40.89 9.37
C GLU A 987 -8.31 -40.04 10.65
N LYS A 988 -7.23 -39.99 11.43
CA LYS A 988 -7.07 -39.13 12.61
C LYS A 988 -6.14 -37.95 12.32
N ILE A 989 -6.26 -36.92 13.14
CA ILE A 989 -5.46 -35.69 13.07
C ILE A 989 -4.58 -35.61 14.32
N ARG A 990 -3.30 -35.31 14.13
CA ARG A 990 -2.34 -35.03 15.22
C ARG A 990 -1.45 -33.83 14.88
N VAL A 991 -0.73 -33.34 15.88
CA VAL A 991 0.32 -32.32 15.67
C VAL A 991 1.43 -32.91 14.80
N ASN A 992 1.94 -32.15 13.84
CA ASN A 992 3.03 -32.60 12.97
C ASN A 992 4.33 -32.80 13.78
N HIS A 993 4.99 -33.97 13.60
CA HIS A 993 6.16 -34.35 14.40
C HIS A 993 7.43 -33.52 14.12
N GLN A 994 7.59 -32.98 12.91
CA GLN A 994 8.83 -32.29 12.52
C GLN A 994 8.79 -30.79 12.85
N PHE A 995 7.66 -30.14 12.59
CA PHE A 995 7.53 -28.67 12.68
C PHE A 995 6.29 -28.20 13.43
N GLY A 996 5.35 -29.10 13.71
CA GLY A 996 4.05 -28.79 14.30
C GLY A 996 4.09 -28.49 15.78
N GLU A 997 5.01 -29.09 16.54
CA GLU A 997 5.09 -28.90 18.01
C GLU A 997 5.37 -27.43 18.37
N GLN A 998 6.38 -26.82 17.74
CA GLN A 998 6.69 -25.40 17.95
C GLN A 998 5.50 -24.50 17.53
N ALA A 999 4.80 -24.85 16.44
CA ALA A 999 3.62 -24.12 15.98
C ALA A 999 2.43 -24.26 16.93
N SER A 1000 2.17 -25.47 17.42
CA SER A 1000 1.11 -25.76 18.39
C SER A 1000 1.39 -25.03 19.70
N GLN A 1001 2.60 -25.11 20.24
CA GLN A 1001 2.94 -24.43 21.49
C GLN A 1001 2.82 -22.91 21.36
N PHE A 1002 3.31 -22.35 20.25
CA PHE A 1002 3.20 -20.92 19.95
C PHE A 1002 1.74 -20.48 19.89
N THR A 1003 0.90 -21.16 19.11
CA THR A 1003 -0.52 -20.78 18.94
C THR A 1003 -1.33 -20.99 20.22
N CYS A 1004 -1.07 -22.07 20.98
CA CYS A 1004 -1.70 -22.28 22.30
C CYS A 1004 -1.32 -21.19 23.31
N SER A 1005 -0.08 -20.70 23.30
CA SER A 1005 0.37 -19.63 24.22
C SER A 1005 -0.38 -18.30 24.04
N LEU A 1006 -1.03 -18.11 22.90
CA LEU A 1006 -1.89 -16.94 22.64
C LEU A 1006 -3.30 -17.11 23.24
N ILE A 1007 -3.73 -18.34 23.49
CA ILE A 1007 -5.10 -18.70 23.88
C ILE A 1007 -5.21 -19.06 25.37
N TRP A 1008 -4.22 -19.74 25.95
CA TRP A 1008 -4.25 -20.18 27.36
C TRP A 1008 -4.57 -19.07 28.37
N PRO A 1009 -4.02 -17.84 28.28
CA PRO A 1009 -4.39 -16.77 29.21
C PRO A 1009 -5.89 -16.46 29.22
N LEU A 1010 -6.56 -16.60 28.06
CA LEU A 1010 -8.00 -16.37 27.95
C LEU A 1010 -8.76 -17.52 28.61
N VAL A 1011 -8.37 -18.77 28.32
CA VAL A 1011 -9.00 -19.95 28.93
C VAL A 1011 -8.86 -19.93 30.45
N GLU A 1012 -7.70 -19.54 30.99
CA GLU A 1012 -7.47 -19.36 32.43
C GLU A 1012 -8.39 -18.31 33.06
N CYS A 1013 -8.59 -17.17 32.39
CA CYS A 1013 -9.52 -16.15 32.87
C CYS A 1013 -10.97 -16.68 32.96
N TYR A 1014 -11.40 -17.42 31.94
CA TYR A 1014 -12.75 -17.99 31.90
C TYR A 1014 -12.91 -19.10 32.94
N TRP A 1015 -11.85 -19.87 33.20
CA TRP A 1015 -11.81 -20.88 34.26
C TRP A 1015 -11.88 -20.24 35.65
N ALA A 1016 -11.07 -19.23 35.94
CA ALA A 1016 -11.14 -18.50 37.22
C ALA A 1016 -12.52 -17.88 37.43
N THR A 1017 -13.13 -17.32 36.39
CA THR A 1017 -14.47 -16.74 36.44
C THR A 1017 -15.53 -17.79 36.82
N ILE A 1018 -15.55 -18.97 36.17
CA ILE A 1018 -16.56 -20.00 36.47
C ILE A 1018 -16.35 -20.64 37.84
N VAL A 1019 -15.10 -20.82 38.28
CA VAL A 1019 -14.77 -21.30 39.63
C VAL A 1019 -15.29 -20.32 40.69
N TYR A 1020 -15.10 -19.01 40.48
CA TYR A 1020 -15.64 -18.00 41.39
C TYR A 1020 -17.16 -17.99 41.42
N LEU A 1021 -17.83 -18.04 40.26
CA LEU A 1021 -19.30 -18.12 40.17
C LEU A 1021 -19.84 -19.38 40.86
N TYR A 1022 -19.19 -20.53 40.67
CA TYR A 1022 -19.55 -21.77 41.36
C TYR A 1022 -19.47 -21.62 42.88
N GLN A 1023 -18.37 -21.04 43.40
CA GLN A 1023 -18.22 -20.85 44.84
C GLN A 1023 -19.22 -19.82 45.39
N LEU A 1024 -19.49 -18.75 44.63
CA LEU A 1024 -20.48 -17.73 44.99
C LEU A 1024 -21.89 -18.33 45.09
N LYS A 1025 -22.27 -19.23 44.17
CA LYS A 1025 -23.58 -19.92 44.20
C LYS A 1025 -23.77 -20.78 45.44
N ARG A 1026 -22.71 -21.44 45.93
CA ARG A 1026 -22.78 -22.31 47.12
C ARG A 1026 -22.96 -21.55 48.43
N VAL A 1027 -22.55 -20.29 48.46
CA VAL A 1027 -22.59 -19.44 49.67
C VAL A 1027 -23.79 -18.48 49.65
N SER A 1028 -24.45 -18.31 48.49
CA SER A 1028 -25.57 -17.39 48.32
C SER A 1028 -26.93 -18.11 48.21
N ASP A 1029 -27.98 -17.43 48.66
CA ASP A 1029 -29.35 -17.91 48.50
C ASP A 1029 -29.80 -17.83 47.04
N ILE A 1030 -30.81 -18.61 46.67
CA ILE A 1030 -31.31 -18.75 45.29
C ILE A 1030 -31.71 -17.40 44.65
N ASN A 1031 -32.10 -16.40 45.45
CA ASN A 1031 -32.56 -15.09 45.00
C ASN A 1031 -31.53 -13.95 45.14
N THR A 1032 -30.29 -14.26 45.52
CA THR A 1032 -29.27 -13.22 45.72
C THR A 1032 -28.83 -12.63 44.37
N THR A 1033 -28.75 -11.29 44.32
CA THR A 1033 -28.19 -10.55 43.18
C THR A 1033 -26.94 -9.80 43.61
N PHE A 1034 -25.98 -9.67 42.69
CA PHE A 1034 -24.70 -9.00 42.92
C PHE A 1034 -24.54 -7.82 41.96
N GLU A 1035 -23.96 -6.71 42.41
CA GLU A 1035 -23.62 -5.64 41.48
C GLU A 1035 -22.51 -6.10 40.52
N LEU A 1036 -22.70 -5.86 39.21
CA LEU A 1036 -21.76 -6.31 38.18
C LEU A 1036 -20.35 -5.71 38.37
N SER A 1037 -20.26 -4.45 38.81
CA SER A 1037 -18.99 -3.74 39.03
C SER A 1037 -18.18 -4.39 40.17
N GLU A 1038 -18.83 -4.71 41.29
CA GLU A 1038 -18.26 -5.39 42.45
C GLU A 1038 -17.84 -6.81 42.09
N LEU A 1039 -18.70 -7.56 41.40
CA LEU A 1039 -18.43 -8.93 40.99
C LEU A 1039 -17.17 -9.02 40.11
N ILE A 1040 -17.01 -8.10 39.14
CA ILE A 1040 -15.82 -8.04 38.30
C ILE A 1040 -14.55 -7.82 39.14
N THR A 1041 -14.62 -6.91 40.11
CA THR A 1041 -13.49 -6.56 40.99
C THR A 1041 -13.11 -7.75 41.88
N GLN A 1042 -14.10 -8.48 42.40
CA GLN A 1042 -13.87 -9.68 43.20
C GLN A 1042 -13.27 -10.82 42.38
N ILE A 1043 -13.78 -11.08 41.17
CA ILE A 1043 -13.22 -12.10 40.26
C ILE A 1043 -11.76 -11.76 39.91
N GLN A 1044 -11.46 -10.48 39.71
CA GLN A 1044 -10.08 -10.04 39.47
C GLN A 1044 -9.18 -10.33 40.67
N GLY A 1045 -9.57 -9.94 41.88
CA GLY A 1045 -8.79 -10.25 43.09
C GLY A 1045 -8.60 -11.75 43.30
N PHE A 1046 -9.62 -12.56 43.00
CA PHE A 1046 -9.52 -14.02 43.01
C PHE A 1046 -8.50 -14.55 41.99
N ALA A 1047 -8.54 -14.05 40.75
CA ALA A 1047 -7.57 -14.41 39.71
C ALA A 1047 -6.13 -14.03 40.12
N GLU A 1048 -5.93 -12.86 40.73
CA GLU A 1048 -4.62 -12.44 41.24
C GLU A 1048 -4.09 -13.37 42.34
N GLN A 1049 -4.96 -13.80 43.26
CA GLN A 1049 -4.59 -14.75 44.30
C GLN A 1049 -4.25 -16.13 43.71
N MET A 1050 -5.05 -16.62 42.75
CA MET A 1050 -4.75 -17.87 42.03
C MET A 1050 -3.40 -17.82 41.31
N TYR A 1051 -3.03 -16.68 40.73
CA TYR A 1051 -1.71 -16.50 40.14
C TYR A 1051 -0.59 -16.48 41.20
N GLY A 1052 -0.80 -15.76 42.32
CA GLY A 1052 0.14 -15.70 43.44
C GLY A 1052 0.44 -17.07 44.07
N GLU A 1053 -0.58 -17.93 44.14
CA GLU A 1053 -0.48 -19.33 44.63
C GLU A 1053 0.05 -20.31 43.56
N HIS A 1054 0.44 -19.82 42.38
CA HIS A 1054 0.92 -20.63 41.25
C HIS A 1054 -0.10 -21.66 40.73
N ILE A 1055 -1.40 -21.42 40.98
CA ILE A 1055 -2.51 -22.18 40.38
C ILE A 1055 -2.78 -21.72 38.96
N MET A 1056 -2.42 -20.48 38.61
CA MET A 1056 -2.40 -19.99 37.23
C MET A 1056 -0.99 -19.58 36.81
N GLU A 1057 -0.67 -19.76 35.52
CA GLU A 1057 0.63 -19.37 34.96
C GLU A 1057 0.63 -17.98 34.32
N HIS A 1058 -0.54 -17.45 33.93
CA HIS A 1058 -0.64 -16.24 33.13
C HIS A 1058 -1.32 -15.10 33.92
N TYR A 1059 -0.54 -14.12 34.36
CA TYR A 1059 -1.10 -12.93 34.99
C TYR A 1059 -2.05 -12.14 34.07
N GLU A 1060 -1.91 -12.27 32.75
CA GLU A 1060 -2.83 -11.66 31.79
C GLU A 1060 -4.30 -12.08 31.97
N SER A 1061 -4.54 -13.21 32.63
CA SER A 1061 -5.87 -13.72 32.96
C SER A 1061 -6.61 -12.84 33.98
N CYS A 1062 -5.91 -11.95 34.69
CA CYS A 1062 -6.50 -11.01 35.65
C CYS A 1062 -7.08 -9.76 34.97
N SER A 1063 -7.08 -9.67 33.64
CA SER A 1063 -7.56 -8.49 32.91
C SER A 1063 -9.08 -8.30 33.03
N ILE A 1064 -9.53 -7.13 33.53
CA ILE A 1064 -10.97 -6.78 33.62
C ILE A 1064 -11.71 -6.92 32.30
N GLU A 1065 -11.08 -6.57 31.17
CA GLU A 1065 -11.71 -6.66 29.86
C GLU A 1065 -12.05 -8.12 29.50
N THR A 1066 -11.14 -9.04 29.81
CA THR A 1066 -11.33 -10.48 29.56
C THR A 1066 -12.35 -11.07 30.54
N ILE A 1067 -12.35 -10.62 31.81
CA ILE A 1067 -13.36 -11.00 32.81
C ILE A 1067 -14.76 -10.55 32.36
N LYS A 1068 -14.89 -9.31 31.87
CA LYS A 1068 -16.16 -8.79 31.30
C LYS A 1068 -16.62 -9.64 30.12
N ASN A 1069 -15.71 -10.05 29.24
CA ASN A 1069 -16.06 -10.95 28.14
C ASN A 1069 -16.50 -12.33 28.63
N ALA A 1070 -15.85 -12.88 29.66
CA ALA A 1070 -16.22 -14.14 30.28
C ALA A 1070 -17.62 -14.09 30.89
N ILE A 1071 -17.92 -13.07 31.70
CA ILE A 1071 -19.26 -12.84 32.28
C ILE A 1071 -20.32 -12.76 31.17
N ASN A 1072 -20.10 -11.95 30.13
CA ASN A 1072 -21.05 -11.82 29.02
C ASN A 1072 -21.24 -13.13 28.23
N THR A 1073 -20.19 -13.96 28.15
CA THR A 1073 -20.28 -15.29 27.54
C THR A 1073 -21.10 -16.23 28.42
N TYR A 1074 -20.84 -16.28 29.71
CA TYR A 1074 -21.61 -17.09 30.67
C TYR A 1074 -23.06 -16.64 30.77
N GLN A 1075 -23.36 -15.36 30.56
CA GLN A 1075 -24.74 -14.89 30.37
C GLN A 1075 -25.36 -15.49 29.11
N THR A 1076 -24.62 -15.52 28.00
CA THR A 1076 -25.10 -16.09 26.72
C THR A 1076 -25.31 -17.60 26.83
N MET A 1077 -24.48 -18.28 27.63
CA MET A 1077 -24.60 -19.71 27.96
C MET A 1077 -25.67 -19.99 29.03
N ARG A 1078 -26.35 -18.94 29.54
CA ARG A 1078 -27.40 -18.99 30.58
C ARG A 1078 -26.92 -19.43 31.97
N CYS A 1079 -25.62 -19.39 32.25
CA CYS A 1079 -25.09 -19.63 33.59
C CYS A 1079 -25.52 -18.52 34.56
N ILE A 1080 -25.63 -17.28 34.06
CA ILE A 1080 -26.02 -16.09 34.82
C ILE A 1080 -27.04 -15.25 34.05
N ASN A 1081 -27.80 -14.41 34.76
CA ASN A 1081 -28.66 -13.37 34.21
C ASN A 1081 -28.18 -12.00 34.69
N ILE A 1082 -28.20 -11.00 33.81
CA ILE A 1082 -27.90 -9.60 34.12
C ILE A 1082 -29.16 -8.77 33.89
N ASN A 1083 -29.66 -8.14 34.95
CA ASN A 1083 -30.86 -7.32 34.95
C ASN A 1083 -30.52 -5.90 35.43
N LYS A 1084 -31.20 -4.89 34.90
CA LYS A 1084 -30.99 -3.50 35.32
C LYS A 1084 -31.91 -3.17 36.50
N LYS A 1085 -31.36 -2.73 37.63
CA LYS A 1085 -32.10 -2.33 38.84
C LYS A 1085 -31.45 -1.09 39.46
N ASP A 1086 -32.24 -0.04 39.67
CA ASP A 1086 -31.81 1.21 40.32
C ASP A 1086 -30.49 1.80 39.75
N ASP A 1087 -30.44 1.99 38.43
CA ASP A 1087 -29.27 2.49 37.67
C ASP A 1087 -27.98 1.63 37.73
N SER A 1088 -28.03 0.44 38.32
CA SER A 1088 -26.93 -0.54 38.35
C SER A 1088 -27.30 -1.85 37.63
N ASP A 1089 -26.30 -2.52 37.05
CA ASP A 1089 -26.47 -3.86 36.47
C ASP A 1089 -26.30 -4.91 37.57
N GLN A 1090 -27.33 -5.71 37.80
CA GLN A 1090 -27.41 -6.75 38.83
C GLN A 1090 -27.32 -8.14 38.22
N VAL A 1091 -26.45 -8.99 38.78
CA VAL A 1091 -26.15 -10.34 38.31
C VAL A 1091 -26.78 -11.38 39.23
N SER A 1092 -27.47 -12.37 38.66
CA SER A 1092 -27.99 -13.54 39.37
C SER A 1092 -27.47 -14.83 38.73
N ILE A 1093 -27.16 -15.83 39.55
CA ILE A 1093 -26.64 -17.13 39.07
C ILE A 1093 -27.80 -18.11 38.87
N VAL A 1094 -27.97 -18.55 37.63
CA VAL A 1094 -29.11 -19.35 37.15
C VAL A 1094 -28.84 -20.85 37.26
N PHE A 1095 -27.64 -21.30 36.85
CA PHE A 1095 -27.28 -22.71 36.86
C PHE A 1095 -27.19 -23.29 38.28
N THR A 1096 -27.45 -24.59 38.38
CA THR A 1096 -27.26 -25.41 39.58
C THR A 1096 -25.79 -25.81 39.77
N ASP A 1097 -25.43 -26.26 40.97
CA ASP A 1097 -24.07 -26.69 41.28
C ASP A 1097 -23.52 -27.77 40.31
N PRO A 1098 -24.28 -28.82 39.91
CA PRO A 1098 -23.79 -29.80 38.94
C PRO A 1098 -23.54 -29.22 37.54
N GLU A 1099 -24.39 -28.30 37.09
CA GLU A 1099 -24.25 -27.66 35.77
C GLU A 1099 -23.03 -26.74 35.72
N LEU A 1100 -22.77 -25.98 36.79
CA LEU A 1100 -21.57 -25.14 36.89
C LEU A 1100 -20.29 -25.99 36.95
N LEU A 1101 -20.30 -27.12 37.65
CA LEU A 1101 -19.18 -28.07 37.68
C LEU A 1101 -18.93 -28.71 36.32
N GLU A 1102 -19.98 -29.00 35.56
CA GLU A 1102 -19.83 -29.53 34.20
C GLU A 1102 -19.13 -28.52 33.28
N VAL A 1103 -19.54 -27.25 33.33
CA VAL A 1103 -18.91 -26.17 32.57
C VAL A 1103 -17.45 -25.95 33.04
N GLU A 1104 -17.20 -25.95 34.35
CA GLU A 1104 -15.84 -25.85 34.90
C GLU A 1104 -14.94 -26.98 34.40
N ALA A 1105 -15.41 -28.22 34.45
CA ALA A 1105 -14.66 -29.39 34.02
C ALA A 1105 -14.35 -29.34 32.51
N GLN A 1106 -15.30 -28.85 31.69
CA GLN A 1106 -15.11 -28.63 30.26
C GLN A 1106 -14.05 -27.57 29.98
N VAL A 1107 -14.07 -26.43 30.68
CA VAL A 1107 -13.07 -25.35 30.49
C VAL A 1107 -11.68 -25.80 30.98
N LYS A 1108 -11.61 -26.43 32.16
CA LYS A 1108 -10.35 -26.89 32.78
C LYS A 1108 -9.61 -27.92 31.94
N LYS A 1109 -10.33 -28.72 31.13
CA LYS A 1109 -9.72 -29.73 30.26
C LYS A 1109 -8.64 -29.15 29.33
N TYR A 1110 -8.84 -27.94 28.83
CA TYR A 1110 -7.91 -27.29 27.90
C TYR A 1110 -6.65 -26.73 28.58
N LEU A 1111 -6.58 -26.83 29.90
CA LEU A 1111 -5.46 -26.44 30.75
C LEU A 1111 -4.64 -27.65 31.25
N LYS A 1112 -5.08 -28.89 30.99
CA LYS A 1112 -4.58 -30.15 31.60
C LYS A 1112 -3.08 -30.44 31.46
N ASN A 1113 -2.37 -29.84 30.50
CA ASN A 1113 -0.93 -30.05 30.33
C ASN A 1113 -0.05 -28.99 31.03
N ASN A 1114 -0.62 -27.91 31.56
CA ASN A 1114 0.13 -26.84 32.22
C ASN A 1114 0.15 -27.00 33.76
N TYR A 1115 -0.84 -27.70 34.33
CA TYR A 1115 -1.02 -27.79 35.78
C TYR A 1115 -0.67 -29.17 36.32
N SER A 1116 0.60 -29.39 36.61
CA SER A 1116 1.05 -30.50 37.46
C SER A 1116 1.97 -29.99 38.58
N LYS A 1117 1.37 -29.69 39.74
CA LYS A 1117 1.94 -29.78 41.09
C LYS A 1117 0.88 -29.26 42.08
N SER A 1118 0.54 -30.06 43.09
CA SER A 1118 -0.50 -29.70 44.06
C SER A 1118 -0.03 -28.57 44.98
N ILE A 1119 -0.69 -27.42 44.91
CA ILE A 1119 -0.72 -26.39 45.95
C ILE A 1119 -2.12 -25.76 45.85
N SER A 1120 -2.86 -25.77 46.96
CA SER A 1120 -4.19 -25.16 47.22
C SER A 1120 -5.36 -25.47 46.24
N ASN A 1121 -6.53 -25.85 46.78
CA ASN A 1121 -7.75 -26.07 45.99
C ASN A 1121 -8.35 -24.69 45.61
N PRO A 1122 -8.58 -24.38 44.31
CA PRO A 1122 -9.16 -23.11 43.88
C PRO A 1122 -10.49 -22.76 44.58
N ILE A 1123 -11.27 -23.78 44.93
CA ILE A 1123 -12.55 -23.63 45.64
C ILE A 1123 -12.33 -23.11 47.07
N ASP A 1124 -11.29 -23.58 47.76
CA ASP A 1124 -10.98 -23.14 49.13
C ASP A 1124 -10.44 -21.70 49.15
N ILE A 1125 -9.69 -21.30 48.12
CA ILE A 1125 -9.26 -19.90 47.93
C ILE A 1125 -10.48 -19.00 47.72
N ALA A 1126 -11.37 -19.36 46.80
CA ALA A 1126 -12.58 -18.59 46.54
C ALA A 1126 -13.45 -18.48 47.81
N ARG A 1127 -13.53 -19.54 48.62
CA ARG A 1127 -14.23 -19.51 49.92
C ARG A 1127 -13.60 -18.49 50.86
N SER A 1128 -12.27 -18.48 51.00
CA SER A 1128 -11.57 -17.55 51.89
C SER A 1128 -11.78 -16.07 51.54
N LEU A 1129 -11.95 -15.75 50.25
CA LEU A 1129 -12.23 -14.38 49.80
C LEU A 1129 -13.67 -13.95 50.09
N LEU A 1130 -14.64 -14.88 50.05
CA LEU A 1130 -16.02 -14.60 50.43
C LEU A 1130 -16.17 -14.39 51.95
N ASP A 1131 -15.36 -15.09 52.75
CA ASP A 1131 -15.32 -14.95 54.21
C ASP A 1131 -14.64 -13.64 54.66
N TYR A 1132 -13.81 -13.04 53.80
CA TYR A 1132 -13.29 -11.70 54.00
C TYR A 1132 -14.41 -10.67 53.69
N THR A 1133 -15.04 -10.14 54.74
CA THR A 1133 -15.93 -8.97 54.63
C THR A 1133 -15.15 -7.74 54.16
N ILE A 1134 -14.89 -7.63 52.86
CA ILE A 1134 -14.49 -6.40 52.19
C ILE A 1134 -15.77 -5.80 51.58
N ILE A 1135 -16.64 -5.31 52.47
CA ILE A 1135 -17.79 -4.48 52.10
C ILE A 1135 -17.81 -3.14 52.88
N PRO A 1136 -17.11 -2.95 54.03
CA PRO A 1136 -17.06 -1.61 54.65
C PRO A 1136 -15.75 -0.80 54.53
N LYS A 1137 -14.70 -1.23 53.80
CA LYS A 1137 -13.39 -0.54 53.79
C LYS A 1137 -12.76 -0.24 52.41
N LEU A 1138 -13.42 -0.58 51.32
CA LEU A 1138 -13.26 0.12 50.04
C LEU A 1138 -14.33 1.22 49.98
#